data_AF-A0A402B050-F1
#
_entry.id   AF-A0A402B050-F1
#
_cell.length_a   1.000
_cell.length_b   1.000
_cell.length_c   1.000
_cell.angle_alpha   90.00
_cell.angle_beta   90.00
_cell.angle_gamma   90.00
#
_symmetry.space_group_name_H-M   'P 1'
#
loop_
_entity.id
_entity.type
_entity.pdbx_description
1 polymer ?
#
loop_
_entity_poly.entity_id
_entity_poly.type
_entity_poly.pdbx_seq_one_letter_code
_entity_poly.pdbx_strand_id
1 'polypeptide(L)'
;MNEPPPVHDTVFSSEQLNKRFYNQFKSEHALALGQLHGVVNNDDATAYITTLLLRLIVLYFLQGQGLLDNDPDYLFNRLQRVRQWSGPDCFYREYLLPLFNALYTGQPIALAQKIGLGHLPHVEIPLFQPDPLELRSPLLLIEDAMFFRLFDFFSSYQWQLDHQLEPQKDTLQPSILAYIFEQHSDQKQTGTYYTQEDIALYITGYTILPRLLLKIAEDLPETFGEHASCWQLLKTQPERYIHQTVCTTAYLPEETEREYQQRKVRYHDVLDRLKTGSIHNIVDLITYNLNLQRFTTDILMNIQEPAFLLLFLKNLKQITILDPTCGSGAFLLAAMQLLQPLYTLCLERLDVLVTTSINQQDACLSIIIEERQQQQYHPTRQHYILTLIAQHNLYGVDLAPEAINICRLRLYLARLASIKHIEDIQPWSTLTFNIHTGNALVGTIWNADLDTHATITAPTQPTIEHSQQHSFHWQQTFPEVFSAGGFDVIVGNPPYLEYSKIKGEYTIDGYEEKSCGNIYAAIIERSLALCRPYHSQLGLIVPISLCGSQRFTALRQLLVEKHSALWLANFEIFPCRLFEGAFQRLSILLASQQAQPVPPTLHVTRIHRWYSAERPYLLSLLHYTQVQQLQLYLPLVFPKLASSQQELILQQLQQVANKKTIGITMCDQPTEYYVYYQEATNYWAKAVCHVPFYKKNGQVMNPPHGRFLFFADQQTAQNVMAILNSSLFYLWFATFADGFHLSHALVKNFPLNQDLLCSPELGILAQRLEQDILVHARLSTRNTQHKEPTSKSGHMIELTEYYMRHSKPILDDIDRVLATYYRFNPHDLDFVLHYDEKHRLTGPRKKHKGQSSISNILYK
;
A
#
# COMPACT_ATOMS: atom_id res chain seq x y z
N MET A 1 29.90 21.08 -17.02
CA MET A 1 30.20 19.84 -17.75
C MET A 1 28.86 19.19 -18.07
N ASN A 2 28.61 18.92 -19.34
CA ASN A 2 27.34 18.40 -19.82
C ASN A 2 27.19 16.94 -19.39
N GLU A 3 26.30 16.66 -18.44
CA GLU A 3 25.76 15.31 -18.28
C GLU A 3 24.92 14.96 -19.52
N PRO A 4 25.00 13.73 -20.03
CA PRO A 4 24.16 13.32 -21.15
C PRO A 4 22.70 13.24 -20.67
N PRO A 5 21.71 13.49 -21.55
CA PRO A 5 20.31 13.27 -21.20
C PRO A 5 20.11 11.77 -20.91
N PRO A 6 19.23 11.41 -19.96
CA PRO A 6 18.97 10.00 -19.68
C PRO A 6 18.32 9.36 -20.90
N VAL A 7 18.98 8.34 -21.45
CA VAL A 7 18.40 7.45 -22.44
C VAL A 7 17.34 6.64 -21.71
N HIS A 8 16.07 6.94 -21.96
CA HIS A 8 14.94 6.12 -21.54
C HIS A 8 14.90 4.85 -22.40
N ASP A 9 15.82 3.92 -22.18
CA ASP A 9 15.51 2.52 -22.43
C ASP A 9 14.45 2.13 -21.38
N THR A 10 13.33 1.61 -21.87
CA THR A 10 12.16 1.27 -21.04
C THR A 10 12.49 0.10 -20.13
N VAL A 11 13.13 0.39 -18.99
CA VAL A 11 13.18 -0.53 -17.85
C VAL A 11 11.73 -0.73 -17.40
N PHE A 12 11.19 -1.91 -17.65
CA PHE A 12 9.89 -2.31 -17.12
C PHE A 12 9.92 -2.14 -15.59
N SER A 13 8.82 -1.66 -14.99
CA SER A 13 8.74 -1.70 -13.53
C SER A 13 8.84 -3.15 -13.04
N SER A 14 9.43 -3.38 -11.87
CA SER A 14 9.57 -4.72 -11.24
C SER A 14 8.26 -5.52 -11.30
N GLU A 15 7.11 -4.87 -11.09
CA GLU A 15 5.79 -5.48 -11.23
C GLU A 15 5.45 -5.93 -12.66
N GLN A 16 5.70 -5.10 -13.68
CA GLN A 16 5.44 -5.46 -15.08
C GLN A 16 6.27 -6.68 -15.48
N LEU A 17 7.51 -6.76 -15.01
CA LEU A 17 8.38 -7.90 -15.21
C LEU A 17 7.85 -9.16 -14.48
N ASN A 18 7.50 -9.04 -13.19
CA ASN A 18 6.92 -10.15 -12.41
C ASN A 18 5.64 -10.69 -13.06
N LYS A 19 4.78 -9.79 -13.56
CA LYS A 19 3.56 -10.15 -14.28
C LYS A 19 3.84 -10.84 -15.61
N ARG A 20 4.84 -10.37 -16.36
CA ARG A 20 5.28 -11.01 -17.62
C ARG A 20 5.78 -12.42 -17.36
N PHE A 21 6.69 -12.57 -16.39
CA PHE A 21 7.21 -13.88 -15.96
C PHE A 21 6.06 -14.79 -15.53
N TYR A 22 5.16 -14.31 -14.67
CA TYR A 22 4.07 -15.12 -14.14
C TYR A 22 3.10 -15.62 -15.22
N ASN A 23 2.82 -14.82 -16.25
CA ASN A 23 1.97 -15.27 -17.37
C ASN A 23 2.62 -16.42 -18.15
N GLN A 24 3.94 -16.38 -18.33
CA GLN A 24 4.69 -17.48 -18.94
C GLN A 24 4.76 -18.68 -17.98
N PHE A 25 5.06 -18.45 -16.70
CA PHE A 25 5.04 -19.45 -15.62
C PHE A 25 3.73 -20.24 -15.58
N LYS A 26 2.57 -19.60 -15.74
CA LYS A 26 1.27 -20.32 -15.83
C LYS A 26 1.20 -21.29 -16.99
N SER A 27 1.74 -20.88 -18.13
CA SER A 27 1.71 -21.69 -19.34
C SER A 27 2.61 -22.91 -19.15
N GLU A 28 3.82 -22.69 -18.61
CA GLU A 28 4.77 -23.75 -18.29
C GLU A 28 4.27 -24.68 -17.19
N HIS A 29 3.61 -24.15 -16.15
CA HIS A 29 2.97 -24.94 -15.09
C HIS A 29 1.90 -25.88 -15.65
N ALA A 30 0.99 -25.38 -16.50
CA ALA A 30 -0.05 -26.18 -17.11
C ALA A 30 0.52 -27.29 -18.02
N LEU A 31 1.61 -27.00 -18.73
CA LEU A 31 2.32 -27.97 -19.56
C LEU A 31 3.01 -29.04 -18.71
N ALA A 32 3.72 -28.63 -17.65
CA ALA A 32 4.38 -29.53 -16.70
C ALA A 32 3.39 -30.46 -16.01
N LEU A 33 2.21 -29.96 -15.65
CA LEU A 33 1.13 -30.78 -15.08
C LEU A 33 0.67 -31.89 -16.03
N GLY A 34 0.62 -31.61 -17.34
CA GLY A 34 0.27 -32.60 -18.36
C GLY A 34 1.35 -33.68 -18.59
N GLN A 35 2.58 -33.43 -18.12
CA GLN A 35 3.73 -34.34 -18.25
C GLN A 35 4.07 -35.07 -16.93
N LEU A 36 3.30 -34.83 -15.86
CA LEU A 36 3.47 -35.54 -14.59
C LEU A 36 2.78 -36.91 -14.67
N HIS A 37 3.56 -37.98 -14.51
CA HIS A 37 3.05 -39.34 -14.50
C HIS A 37 3.19 -39.98 -13.11
N GLY A 38 2.27 -40.88 -12.76
CA GLY A 38 2.32 -41.64 -11.51
C GLY A 38 1.64 -40.97 -10.30
N VAL A 39 0.86 -39.90 -10.51
CA VAL A 39 0.01 -39.27 -9.48
C VAL A 39 -1.46 -39.47 -9.84
N VAL A 40 -2.25 -40.00 -8.90
CA VAL A 40 -3.67 -40.33 -9.13
C VAL A 40 -4.58 -39.12 -8.88
N ASN A 41 -4.22 -38.27 -7.92
CA ASN A 41 -5.01 -37.11 -7.51
C ASN A 41 -4.50 -35.84 -8.21
N ASN A 42 -5.39 -35.15 -8.94
CA ASN A 42 -5.06 -33.93 -9.69
C ASN A 42 -4.68 -32.75 -8.77
N ASP A 43 -5.25 -32.67 -7.57
CA ASP A 43 -4.94 -31.59 -6.62
C ASP A 43 -3.52 -31.77 -6.07
N ASP A 44 -3.17 -33.01 -5.72
CA ASP A 44 -1.82 -33.39 -5.30
C ASP A 44 -0.79 -33.12 -6.41
N ALA A 45 -1.13 -33.47 -7.66
CA ALA A 45 -0.29 -33.19 -8.83
C ALA A 45 -0.05 -31.69 -9.02
N THR A 46 -1.10 -30.87 -8.88
CA THR A 46 -1.04 -29.41 -9.02
C THR A 46 -0.19 -28.78 -7.91
N ALA A 47 -0.37 -29.20 -6.66
CA ALA A 47 0.43 -28.74 -5.53
C ALA A 47 1.90 -29.13 -5.69
N TYR A 48 2.16 -30.36 -6.16
CA TYR A 48 3.51 -30.85 -6.38
C TYR A 48 4.26 -30.07 -7.46
N ILE A 49 3.65 -29.86 -8.63
CA ILE A 49 4.27 -29.08 -9.72
C ILE A 49 4.56 -27.64 -9.28
N THR A 50 3.66 -27.02 -8.52
CA THR A 50 3.91 -25.70 -7.94
C THR A 50 5.16 -25.71 -7.05
N THR A 51 5.26 -26.70 -6.16
CA THR A 51 6.41 -26.87 -5.26
C THR A 51 7.71 -27.11 -6.04
N LEU A 52 7.69 -27.99 -7.04
CA LEU A 52 8.83 -28.26 -7.91
C LEU A 52 9.31 -27.00 -8.64
N LEU A 53 8.40 -26.23 -9.24
CA LEU A 53 8.78 -25.00 -9.94
C LEU A 53 9.33 -23.94 -8.98
N LEU A 54 8.78 -23.81 -7.77
CA LEU A 54 9.33 -22.92 -6.75
C LEU A 54 10.75 -23.36 -6.32
N ARG A 55 11.00 -24.67 -6.18
CA ARG A 55 12.35 -25.20 -5.91
C ARG A 55 13.32 -24.82 -7.01
N LEU A 56 12.92 -25.01 -8.27
CA LEU A 56 13.75 -24.63 -9.41
C LEU A 56 14.03 -23.13 -9.43
N ILE A 57 13.04 -22.27 -9.14
CA ILE A 57 13.24 -20.82 -9.03
C ILE A 57 14.29 -20.48 -7.95
N VAL A 58 14.21 -21.11 -6.77
CA VAL A 58 15.22 -20.91 -5.72
C VAL A 58 16.61 -21.39 -6.20
N LEU A 59 16.70 -22.52 -6.88
CA LEU A 59 17.97 -22.98 -7.47
C LEU A 59 18.52 -22.01 -8.51
N TYR A 60 17.66 -21.39 -9.34
CA TYR A 60 18.07 -20.37 -10.30
C TYR A 60 18.63 -19.12 -9.62
N PHE A 61 18.06 -18.70 -8.49
CA PHE A 61 18.66 -17.66 -7.66
C PHE A 61 20.02 -18.07 -7.07
N LEU A 62 20.16 -19.30 -6.60
CA LEU A 62 21.41 -19.81 -6.04
C LEU A 62 22.52 -19.93 -7.09
N GLN A 63 22.25 -20.50 -8.27
CA GLN A 63 23.24 -20.55 -9.36
C GLN A 63 23.60 -19.15 -9.89
N GLY A 64 22.63 -18.22 -9.92
CA GLY A 64 22.87 -16.82 -10.31
C GLY A 64 23.87 -16.11 -9.40
N GLN A 65 23.96 -16.52 -8.13
CA GLN A 65 24.98 -16.08 -7.17
C GLN A 65 26.24 -16.97 -7.14
N GLY A 66 26.36 -17.96 -8.02
CA GLY A 66 27.49 -18.89 -8.03
C GLY A 66 27.49 -19.89 -6.86
N LEU A 67 26.38 -20.03 -6.14
CA LEU A 67 26.28 -20.91 -4.97
C LEU A 67 26.06 -22.38 -5.35
N LEU A 68 25.92 -22.72 -6.63
CA LEU A 68 25.81 -24.12 -7.10
C LEU A 68 27.05 -24.46 -7.94
N ASP A 69 28.09 -25.00 -7.28
CA ASP A 69 29.36 -25.42 -7.90
C ASP A 69 30.06 -24.31 -8.70
N ASN A 70 29.78 -23.03 -8.38
CA ASN A 70 30.22 -21.86 -9.14
C ASN A 70 29.89 -21.95 -10.65
N ASP A 71 28.83 -22.67 -11.01
CA ASP A 71 28.36 -22.86 -12.38
C ASP A 71 27.10 -22.00 -12.62
N PRO A 72 27.17 -20.95 -13.45
CA PRO A 72 26.01 -20.10 -13.71
C PRO A 72 24.90 -20.82 -14.49
N ASP A 73 25.21 -21.95 -15.14
CA ASP A 73 24.29 -22.79 -15.91
C ASP A 73 24.13 -24.19 -15.28
N TYR A 74 24.37 -24.29 -13.97
CA TYR A 74 24.45 -25.54 -13.19
C TYR A 74 23.36 -26.56 -13.57
N LEU A 75 22.09 -26.16 -13.53
CA LEU A 75 20.97 -27.06 -13.78
C LEU A 75 20.96 -27.63 -15.21
N PHE A 76 21.22 -26.80 -16.21
CA PHE A 76 21.23 -27.21 -17.61
C PHE A 76 22.41 -28.14 -17.91
N ASN A 77 23.61 -27.78 -17.43
CA ASN A 77 24.82 -28.59 -17.59
C ASN A 77 24.66 -29.98 -16.93
N ARG A 78 24.01 -30.03 -15.76
CA ARG A 78 23.76 -31.29 -15.05
C ARG A 78 22.70 -32.16 -15.71
N LEU A 79 21.64 -31.57 -16.27
CA LEU A 79 20.66 -32.29 -17.08
C LEU A 79 21.33 -32.99 -18.28
N GLN A 80 22.17 -32.27 -19.02
CA GLN A 80 22.89 -32.85 -20.15
C GLN A 80 23.81 -34.02 -19.73
N ARG A 81 24.52 -33.86 -18.61
CA ARG A 81 25.43 -34.88 -18.09
C ARG A 81 24.69 -36.14 -17.64
N VAL A 82 23.60 -36.00 -16.89
CA VAL A 82 22.80 -37.15 -16.41
C VAL A 82 22.22 -37.91 -17.61
N ARG A 83 21.72 -37.20 -18.62
CA ARG A 83 21.20 -37.84 -19.83
C ARG A 83 22.25 -38.66 -20.59
N GLN A 84 23.51 -38.21 -20.58
CA GLN A 84 24.63 -38.94 -21.19
C GLN A 84 25.03 -40.19 -20.40
N TRP A 85 24.90 -40.18 -19.07
CA TRP A 85 25.42 -41.23 -18.20
C TRP A 85 24.36 -42.26 -17.78
N SER A 86 23.16 -41.79 -17.43
CA SER A 86 22.05 -42.61 -16.93
C SER A 86 20.99 -42.90 -17.99
N GLY A 87 20.99 -42.17 -19.11
CA GLY A 87 19.97 -42.26 -20.15
C GLY A 87 18.85 -41.21 -19.99
N PRO A 88 17.85 -41.23 -20.89
CA PRO A 88 16.77 -40.25 -20.89
C PRO A 88 15.84 -40.41 -19.67
N ASP A 89 15.20 -39.32 -19.27
CA ASP A 89 14.14 -39.23 -18.26
C ASP A 89 14.57 -39.66 -16.85
N CYS A 90 15.88 -39.57 -16.58
CA CYS A 90 16.50 -39.90 -15.30
C CYS A 90 16.82 -38.67 -14.45
N PHE A 91 16.81 -37.46 -15.02
CA PHE A 91 17.31 -36.25 -14.33
C PHE A 91 16.58 -35.93 -13.04
N TYR A 92 15.25 -36.01 -13.05
CA TYR A 92 14.46 -35.69 -11.87
C TYR A 92 14.77 -36.61 -10.69
N ARG A 93 14.67 -37.93 -10.90
CA ARG A 93 14.80 -38.93 -9.83
C ARG A 93 16.25 -39.16 -9.42
N GLU A 94 17.18 -39.20 -10.37
CA GLU A 94 18.58 -39.52 -10.10
C GLU A 94 19.43 -38.30 -9.73
N TYR A 95 18.97 -37.07 -10.03
CA TYR A 95 19.73 -35.86 -9.78
C TYR A 95 19.01 -34.81 -8.94
N LEU A 96 17.82 -34.35 -9.34
CA LEU A 96 17.12 -33.27 -8.62
C LEU A 96 16.69 -33.68 -7.21
N LEU A 97 16.13 -34.88 -7.01
CA LEU A 97 15.75 -35.35 -5.67
C LEU A 97 16.97 -35.47 -4.74
N PRO A 98 18.10 -36.09 -5.14
CA PRO A 98 19.34 -36.03 -4.36
C PRO A 98 19.86 -34.62 -4.10
N LEU A 99 19.77 -33.71 -5.08
CA LEU A 99 20.18 -32.31 -4.94
C LEU A 99 19.36 -31.59 -3.87
N PHE A 100 18.03 -31.69 -3.90
CA PHE A 100 17.14 -31.09 -2.89
C PHE A 100 17.48 -31.63 -1.50
N ASN A 101 17.62 -32.96 -1.39
CA ASN A 101 17.99 -33.59 -0.13
C ASN A 101 19.37 -33.14 0.37
N ALA A 102 20.36 -32.97 -0.52
CA ALA A 102 21.69 -32.49 -0.16
C ALA A 102 21.66 -31.04 0.36
N LEU A 103 20.95 -30.14 -0.32
CA LEU A 103 20.77 -28.74 0.10
C LEU A 103 20.02 -28.62 1.43
N TYR A 104 19.07 -29.54 1.68
CA TYR A 104 18.30 -29.57 2.92
C TYR A 104 19.06 -30.19 4.09
N THR A 105 19.66 -31.36 3.92
CA THR A 105 20.25 -32.13 5.04
C THR A 105 21.76 -31.94 5.20
N GLY A 106 22.43 -31.30 4.24
CA GLY A 106 23.89 -31.13 4.25
C GLY A 106 24.65 -32.45 4.01
N GLN A 107 24.06 -33.38 3.25
CA GLN A 107 24.52 -34.77 3.12
C GLN A 107 26.03 -34.94 2.86
N PRO A 108 26.62 -36.04 3.35
CA PRO A 108 28.06 -36.23 3.33
C PRO A 108 28.62 -36.30 1.90
N ILE A 109 29.76 -35.64 1.74
CA ILE A 109 30.58 -35.47 0.52
C ILE A 109 30.60 -36.72 -0.40
N ALA A 110 30.54 -37.93 0.14
CA ALA A 110 30.59 -39.19 -0.61
C ALA A 110 29.42 -39.42 -1.59
N LEU A 111 28.17 -39.11 -1.22
CA LEU A 111 27.01 -39.28 -2.12
C LEU A 111 26.99 -38.16 -3.18
N ALA A 112 27.33 -36.94 -2.76
CA ALA A 112 27.48 -35.79 -3.64
C ALA A 112 28.57 -36.01 -4.70
N GLN A 113 29.70 -36.62 -4.35
CA GLN A 113 30.77 -36.99 -5.28
C GLN A 113 30.32 -38.09 -6.26
N LYS A 114 29.57 -39.09 -5.79
CA LYS A 114 29.09 -40.21 -6.64
C LYS A 114 28.14 -39.74 -7.74
N ILE A 115 27.25 -38.78 -7.43
CA ILE A 115 26.24 -38.25 -8.37
C ILE A 115 26.77 -37.04 -9.15
N GLY A 116 27.91 -36.46 -8.73
CA GLY A 116 28.52 -35.31 -9.39
C GLY A 116 27.84 -33.98 -9.05
N LEU A 117 27.34 -33.84 -7.81
CA LEU A 117 26.67 -32.63 -7.34
C LEU A 117 27.60 -31.41 -7.26
N GLY A 118 28.92 -31.60 -7.10
CA GLY A 118 29.89 -30.51 -6.98
C GLY A 118 29.91 -29.89 -5.58
N HIS A 119 30.45 -28.67 -5.48
CA HIS A 119 30.50 -27.91 -4.23
C HIS A 119 29.15 -27.22 -3.96
N LEU A 120 28.47 -27.62 -2.89
CA LEU A 120 27.10 -27.19 -2.58
C LEU A 120 26.98 -26.63 -1.15
N PRO A 121 26.11 -25.63 -0.94
CA PRO A 121 25.80 -25.11 0.38
C PRO A 121 24.80 -25.98 1.13
N HIS A 122 24.90 -25.94 2.46
CA HIS A 122 23.87 -26.49 3.34
C HIS A 122 22.92 -25.35 3.74
N VAL A 123 21.74 -25.29 3.13
CA VAL A 123 20.81 -24.16 3.27
C VAL A 123 19.60 -24.46 4.16
N GLU A 124 19.17 -25.72 4.29
CA GLU A 124 18.01 -26.12 5.12
C GLU A 124 16.67 -25.43 4.81
N ILE A 125 16.51 -24.91 3.59
CA ILE A 125 15.25 -24.25 3.21
C ILE A 125 14.12 -25.31 3.23
N PRO A 126 13.00 -25.10 3.96
CA PRO A 126 11.91 -26.07 4.07
C PRO A 126 11.34 -26.53 2.72
N LEU A 127 11.41 -25.65 1.72
CA LEU A 127 11.00 -25.97 0.36
C LEU A 127 11.74 -27.18 -0.23
N PHE A 128 12.99 -27.46 0.16
CA PHE A 128 13.78 -28.60 -0.31
C PHE A 128 13.58 -29.89 0.51
N GLN A 129 12.76 -29.87 1.56
CA GLN A 129 12.41 -31.07 2.30
C GLN A 129 11.67 -32.08 1.39
N PRO A 130 11.94 -33.39 1.49
CA PRO A 130 11.24 -34.40 0.70
C PRO A 130 9.71 -34.28 0.82
N ASP A 131 9.03 -34.19 -0.32
CA ASP A 131 7.57 -34.09 -0.38
C ASP A 131 6.93 -35.47 -0.10
N PRO A 132 5.79 -35.56 0.61
CA PRO A 132 5.09 -36.82 0.81
C PRO A 132 4.81 -37.62 -0.48
N LEU A 133 4.58 -36.96 -1.62
CA LEU A 133 4.38 -37.62 -2.92
C LEU A 133 5.65 -38.28 -3.45
N GLU A 134 6.82 -37.68 -3.21
CA GLU A 134 8.12 -38.24 -3.61
C GLU A 134 8.40 -39.56 -2.88
N LEU A 135 7.95 -39.64 -1.62
CA LEU A 135 8.10 -40.81 -0.77
C LEU A 135 7.06 -41.90 -1.06
N ARG A 136 5.83 -41.52 -1.41
CA ARG A 136 4.69 -42.45 -1.59
C ARG A 136 4.53 -42.97 -3.02
N SER A 137 5.03 -42.24 -4.01
CA SER A 137 4.85 -42.58 -5.44
C SER A 137 6.19 -42.96 -6.07
N PRO A 138 6.65 -44.22 -5.94
CA PRO A 138 7.88 -44.70 -6.59
C PRO A 138 7.81 -44.65 -8.12
N LEU A 139 6.59 -44.58 -8.70
CA LEU A 139 6.32 -44.44 -10.13
C LEU A 139 6.24 -42.98 -10.61
N LEU A 140 6.53 -42.00 -9.74
CA LEU A 140 6.58 -40.59 -10.14
C LEU A 140 7.65 -40.40 -11.21
N LEU A 141 7.22 -40.08 -12.43
CA LEU A 141 8.07 -39.87 -13.60
C LEU A 141 7.81 -38.48 -14.17
N ILE A 142 8.90 -37.78 -14.46
CA ILE A 142 8.92 -36.48 -15.11
C ILE A 142 9.97 -36.54 -16.21
N GLU A 143 9.54 -36.32 -17.44
CA GLU A 143 10.40 -36.42 -18.63
C GLU A 143 11.45 -35.29 -18.67
N ASP A 144 12.64 -35.59 -19.19
CA ASP A 144 13.72 -34.61 -19.37
C ASP A 144 13.31 -33.44 -20.27
N ALA A 145 12.40 -33.70 -21.23
CA ALA A 145 11.84 -32.71 -22.14
C ALA A 145 11.15 -31.55 -21.40
N MET A 146 10.56 -31.81 -20.23
CA MET A 146 9.98 -30.77 -19.38
C MET A 146 11.07 -29.82 -18.87
N PHE A 147 12.18 -30.36 -18.38
CA PHE A 147 13.27 -29.57 -17.80
C PHE A 147 14.02 -28.74 -18.85
N PHE A 148 14.23 -29.27 -20.06
CA PHE A 148 14.79 -28.46 -21.15
C PHE A 148 13.92 -27.22 -21.42
N ARG A 149 12.60 -27.40 -21.53
CA ARG A 149 11.65 -26.30 -21.74
C ARG A 149 11.67 -25.29 -20.59
N LEU A 150 11.64 -25.77 -19.35
CA LEU A 150 11.69 -24.90 -18.17
C LEU A 150 12.99 -24.13 -18.07
N PHE A 151 14.12 -24.74 -18.41
CA PHE A 151 15.43 -24.09 -18.37
C PHE A 151 15.60 -23.09 -19.52
N ASP A 152 15.07 -23.36 -20.72
CA ASP A 152 14.97 -22.38 -21.80
C ASP A 152 14.11 -21.17 -21.38
N PHE A 153 13.01 -21.42 -20.68
CA PHE A 153 12.17 -20.36 -20.11
C PHE A 153 12.93 -19.55 -19.04
N PHE A 154 13.51 -20.20 -18.03
CA PHE A 154 14.18 -19.50 -16.94
C PHE A 154 15.45 -18.76 -17.40
N SER A 155 16.20 -19.28 -18.37
CA SER A 155 17.37 -18.62 -18.94
C SER A 155 17.05 -17.37 -19.77
N SER A 156 15.78 -17.15 -20.12
CA SER A 156 15.34 -15.88 -20.75
C SER A 156 15.28 -14.69 -19.77
N TYR A 157 15.54 -14.93 -18.48
CA TYR A 157 15.59 -13.92 -17.43
C TYR A 157 16.95 -13.96 -16.71
N GLN A 158 17.36 -12.82 -16.19
CA GLN A 158 18.48 -12.76 -15.25
C GLN A 158 17.97 -12.94 -13.82
N TRP A 159 18.74 -13.62 -12.97
CA TRP A 159 18.35 -13.95 -11.60
C TRP A 159 19.30 -13.30 -10.63
N GLN A 160 18.79 -12.37 -9.81
CA GLN A 160 19.60 -11.59 -8.89
C GLN A 160 19.04 -11.67 -7.47
N LEU A 161 19.90 -12.08 -6.53
CA LEU A 161 19.55 -12.12 -5.11
C LEU A 161 19.75 -10.77 -4.41
N ASP A 162 20.77 -10.01 -4.79
CA ASP A 162 21.08 -8.74 -4.14
C ASP A 162 20.13 -7.63 -4.60
N HIS A 163 19.33 -7.10 -3.67
CA HIS A 163 18.40 -6.01 -3.95
C HIS A 163 19.08 -4.63 -4.07
N GLN A 164 20.35 -4.50 -3.66
CA GLN A 164 21.07 -3.22 -3.74
C GLN A 164 21.64 -2.93 -5.11
N LEU A 165 21.84 -3.96 -5.93
CA LEU A 165 22.30 -3.79 -7.30
C LEU A 165 21.13 -3.34 -8.17
N GLU A 166 21.31 -2.23 -8.87
CA GLU A 166 20.35 -1.75 -9.85
C GLU A 166 20.04 -2.88 -10.86
N PRO A 167 18.78 -3.33 -10.94
CA PRO A 167 18.43 -4.47 -11.77
C PRO A 167 18.68 -4.12 -13.24
N GLN A 168 19.40 -4.99 -13.94
CA GLN A 168 19.51 -4.91 -15.39
C GLN A 168 18.16 -5.26 -16.03
N LYS A 169 18.06 -5.04 -17.34
CA LYS A 169 16.87 -5.41 -18.11
C LYS A 169 16.54 -6.90 -17.89
N ASP A 170 15.27 -7.19 -17.66
CA ASP A 170 14.74 -8.56 -17.49
C ASP A 170 15.32 -9.32 -16.27
N THR A 171 15.74 -8.60 -15.22
CA THR A 171 16.25 -9.17 -13.96
C THR A 171 15.14 -9.44 -12.95
N LEU A 172 14.97 -10.69 -12.55
CA LEU A 172 14.07 -11.12 -11.49
C LEU A 172 14.76 -11.09 -10.13
N GLN A 173 14.00 -10.69 -9.12
CA GLN A 173 14.39 -10.66 -7.72
C GLN A 173 13.45 -11.55 -6.87
N PRO A 174 13.80 -11.91 -5.63
CA PRO A 174 12.98 -12.75 -4.75
C PRO A 174 11.52 -12.31 -4.54
N SER A 175 11.15 -11.07 -4.89
CA SER A 175 9.76 -10.61 -4.95
C SER A 175 8.85 -11.48 -5.82
N ILE A 176 9.41 -12.18 -6.83
CA ILE A 176 8.63 -13.07 -7.69
C ILE A 176 8.01 -14.24 -6.92
N LEU A 177 8.64 -14.71 -5.83
CA LEU A 177 8.13 -15.78 -4.98
C LEU A 177 6.82 -15.36 -4.29
N ALA A 178 6.79 -14.14 -3.75
CA ALA A 178 5.60 -13.53 -3.17
C ALA A 178 4.49 -13.38 -4.22
N TYR A 179 4.85 -12.83 -5.38
CA TYR A 179 3.91 -12.62 -6.49
C TYR A 179 3.28 -13.95 -6.95
N ILE A 180 4.06 -15.03 -7.09
CA ILE A 180 3.53 -16.35 -7.47
C ILE A 180 2.54 -16.85 -6.41
N PHE A 181 2.92 -16.82 -5.13
CA PHE A 181 2.06 -17.30 -4.03
C PHE A 181 0.72 -16.56 -3.96
N GLU A 182 0.76 -15.24 -4.08
CA GLU A 182 -0.42 -14.40 -3.97
C GLU A 182 -1.40 -14.62 -5.11
N GLN A 183 -0.91 -14.93 -6.31
CA GLN A 183 -1.77 -15.19 -7.46
C GLN A 183 -2.41 -16.58 -7.43
N HIS A 184 -1.86 -17.51 -6.65
CA HIS A 184 -2.47 -18.82 -6.35
C HIS A 184 -3.38 -18.77 -5.12
N SER A 185 -3.25 -17.76 -4.27
CA SER A 185 -4.10 -17.55 -3.11
C SER A 185 -5.45 -16.92 -3.51
N ASP A 186 -6.54 -17.33 -2.88
CA ASP A 186 -7.88 -16.77 -3.10
C ASP A 186 -8.04 -15.37 -2.46
N GLN A 187 -7.35 -14.37 -3.00
CA GLN A 187 -7.27 -12.99 -2.47
C GLN A 187 -8.64 -12.35 -2.19
N LYS A 188 -9.69 -12.74 -2.92
CA LYS A 188 -11.06 -12.23 -2.70
C LYS A 188 -11.75 -12.80 -1.46
N GLN A 189 -11.41 -14.03 -1.07
CA GLN A 189 -11.99 -14.67 0.11
C GLN A 189 -11.27 -14.21 1.38
N THR A 190 -9.95 -14.08 1.32
CA THR A 190 -9.11 -13.67 2.46
C THR A 190 -9.11 -12.15 2.68
N GLY A 191 -9.43 -11.36 1.65
CA GLY A 191 -9.36 -9.89 1.71
C GLY A 191 -7.93 -9.35 1.81
N THR A 192 -6.93 -10.19 1.54
CA THR A 192 -5.50 -9.86 1.58
C THR A 192 -5.00 -9.57 0.17
N TYR A 193 -4.42 -8.39 -0.04
CA TYR A 193 -3.88 -7.97 -1.34
C TYR A 193 -2.38 -7.69 -1.21
N TYR A 194 -1.62 -8.08 -2.24
CA TYR A 194 -0.21 -7.72 -2.32
C TYR A 194 -0.03 -6.20 -2.30
N THR A 195 0.92 -5.75 -1.49
CA THR A 195 1.31 -4.34 -1.48
C THR A 195 2.50 -4.17 -2.41
N GLN A 196 2.33 -3.32 -3.43
CA GLN A 196 3.43 -2.98 -4.34
C GLN A 196 4.59 -2.34 -3.56
N GLU A 197 5.82 -2.60 -4.01
CA GLU A 197 7.05 -2.25 -3.31
C GLU A 197 7.17 -0.74 -3.02
N ASP A 198 6.78 0.11 -3.97
CA ASP A 198 6.86 1.55 -3.80
C ASP A 198 5.88 2.10 -2.74
N ILE A 199 4.71 1.48 -2.59
CA ILE A 199 3.75 1.81 -1.52
C ILE A 199 4.30 1.36 -0.17
N ALA A 200 4.86 0.15 -0.10
CA ALA A 200 5.48 -0.37 1.11
C ALA A 200 6.67 0.51 1.53
N LEU A 201 7.55 0.89 0.60
CA LEU A 201 8.69 1.79 0.81
C LEU A 201 8.25 3.18 1.26
N TYR A 202 7.21 3.74 0.64
CA TYR A 202 6.66 5.04 1.04
C TYR A 202 6.15 5.00 2.49
N ILE A 203 5.22 4.09 2.80
CA ILE A 203 4.65 4.00 4.15
C ILE A 203 5.74 3.74 5.19
N THR A 204 6.64 2.79 4.91
CA THR A 204 7.74 2.43 5.80
C THR A 204 8.69 3.61 6.03
N GLY A 205 9.11 4.32 4.96
CA GLY A 205 10.00 5.49 5.05
C GLY A 205 9.41 6.63 5.87
N TYR A 206 8.12 6.93 5.67
CA TYR A 206 7.41 7.98 6.39
C TYR A 206 6.88 7.57 7.77
N THR A 207 7.16 6.34 8.23
CA THR A 207 6.80 5.86 9.56
C THR A 207 8.06 5.57 10.41
N ILE A 208 9.05 4.87 9.84
CA ILE A 208 10.29 4.49 10.55
C ILE A 208 11.23 5.69 10.75
N LEU A 209 11.52 6.46 9.70
CA LEU A 209 12.51 7.55 9.80
C LEU A 209 12.04 8.63 10.78
N PRO A 210 10.77 9.08 10.77
CA PRO A 210 10.29 10.00 11.78
C PRO A 210 10.42 9.45 13.20
N ARG A 211 10.08 8.17 13.44
CA ARG A 211 10.24 7.58 14.78
C ARG A 211 11.70 7.59 15.23
N LEU A 212 12.61 7.19 14.35
CA LEU A 212 14.04 7.13 14.63
C LEU A 212 14.59 8.52 14.98
N LEU A 213 14.27 9.54 14.18
CA LEU A 213 14.69 10.93 14.41
C LEU A 213 14.06 11.50 15.69
N LEU A 214 12.78 11.22 15.95
CA LEU A 214 12.10 11.67 17.18
C LEU A 214 12.73 11.04 18.42
N LYS A 215 13.11 9.75 18.38
CA LYS A 215 13.81 9.08 19.48
C LYS A 215 15.14 9.75 19.79
N ILE A 216 15.88 10.14 18.75
CA ILE A 216 17.15 10.85 18.94
C ILE A 216 16.88 12.26 19.47
N ALA A 217 15.82 12.93 19.03
CA ALA A 217 15.43 14.24 19.56
C ALA A 217 15.02 14.19 21.04
N GLU A 218 14.45 13.07 21.51
CA GLU A 218 14.15 12.83 22.93
C GLU A 218 15.44 12.72 23.76
N ASP A 219 16.44 11.99 23.26
CA ASP A 219 17.70 11.72 23.95
C ASP A 219 18.76 12.84 23.77
N LEU A 220 18.72 13.57 22.65
CA LEU A 220 19.58 14.71 22.29
C LEU A 220 18.75 15.89 21.74
N PRO A 221 18.06 16.64 22.60
CA PRO A 221 17.19 17.74 22.16
C PRO A 221 17.92 18.85 21.39
N GLU A 222 19.16 19.14 21.76
CA GLU A 222 20.03 20.14 21.10
C GLU A 222 20.21 19.86 19.60
N THR A 223 20.20 18.58 19.19
CA THR A 223 20.38 18.17 17.79
C THR A 223 19.18 18.51 16.91
N PHE A 224 17.98 18.62 17.48
CA PHE A 224 16.74 18.84 16.73
C PHE A 224 15.93 20.06 17.21
N GLY A 225 16.48 20.88 18.11
CA GLY A 225 15.90 22.16 18.49
C GLY A 225 15.67 23.08 17.30
N GLU A 226 14.80 24.08 17.44
CA GLU A 226 14.40 24.99 16.36
C GLU A 226 15.58 25.65 15.62
N HIS A 227 16.68 25.89 16.32
CA HIS A 227 17.89 26.53 15.79
C HIS A 227 19.04 25.54 15.52
N ALA A 228 18.78 24.24 15.61
CA ALA A 228 19.80 23.22 15.40
C ALA A 228 20.39 23.25 13.99
N SER A 229 21.66 22.86 13.88
CA SER A 229 22.42 22.88 12.62
C SER A 229 21.87 21.90 11.58
N CYS A 230 21.17 20.83 12.00
CA CYS A 230 20.53 19.88 11.09
C CYS A 230 19.51 20.57 10.16
N TRP A 231 18.79 21.58 10.65
CA TRP A 231 17.83 22.37 9.85
C TRP A 231 18.52 23.31 8.86
N GLN A 232 19.79 23.66 9.08
CA GLN A 232 20.57 24.44 8.11
C GLN A 232 20.87 23.63 6.84
N LEU A 233 20.90 22.30 6.93
CA LEU A 233 21.02 21.43 5.75
C LEU A 233 19.88 21.69 4.75
N LEU A 234 18.65 21.87 5.27
CA LEU A 234 17.48 22.21 4.47
C LEU A 234 17.59 23.58 3.79
N LYS A 235 18.26 24.56 4.43
CA LYS A 235 18.42 25.92 3.90
C LYS A 235 19.51 26.01 2.84
N THR A 236 20.60 25.27 3.01
CA THR A 236 21.80 25.35 2.15
C THR A 236 21.60 24.69 0.80
N GLN A 237 20.92 23.54 0.74
CA GLN A 237 20.61 22.82 -0.50
C GLN A 237 19.14 22.32 -0.51
N PRO A 238 18.14 23.23 -0.51
CA PRO A 238 16.74 22.88 -0.30
C PRO A 238 16.18 21.91 -1.35
N GLU A 239 16.56 22.10 -2.61
CA GLU A 239 16.08 21.27 -3.74
C GLU A 239 16.44 19.80 -3.58
N ARG A 240 17.51 19.48 -2.83
CA ARG A 240 17.96 18.12 -2.53
C ARG A 240 16.93 17.31 -1.75
N TYR A 241 16.06 17.97 -0.99
CA TYR A 241 15.05 17.34 -0.14
C TYR A 241 13.65 17.35 -0.76
N ILE A 242 13.49 17.99 -1.92
CA ILE A 242 12.25 17.98 -2.69
C ILE A 242 12.34 16.86 -3.72
N HIS A 243 11.28 16.06 -3.88
CA HIS A 243 11.27 14.99 -4.89
C HIS A 243 11.47 15.57 -6.30
N GLN A 244 12.32 14.92 -7.11
CA GLN A 244 12.64 15.37 -8.48
C GLN A 244 11.38 15.56 -9.35
N THR A 245 10.35 14.75 -9.12
CA THR A 245 9.04 14.87 -9.78
C THR A 245 8.37 16.22 -9.54
N VAL A 246 8.55 16.83 -8.37
CA VAL A 246 8.01 18.16 -8.04
C VAL A 246 8.87 19.25 -8.68
N CYS A 247 10.21 19.08 -8.68
CA CYS A 247 11.18 20.04 -9.19
C CYS A 247 11.21 20.15 -10.72
N THR A 248 10.81 19.12 -11.46
CA THR A 248 10.98 19.08 -12.91
C THR A 248 10.26 20.24 -13.61
N THR A 249 10.93 20.86 -14.58
CA THR A 249 10.36 21.96 -15.36
C THR A 249 9.58 21.47 -16.58
N ALA A 250 9.72 20.20 -16.95
CA ALA A 250 8.95 19.56 -18.02
C ALA A 250 7.56 19.14 -17.54
N TYR A 251 6.64 18.93 -18.49
CA TYR A 251 5.36 18.28 -18.23
C TYR A 251 5.59 16.82 -17.86
N LEU A 252 4.79 16.34 -16.91
CA LEU A 252 4.68 14.92 -16.62
C LEU A 252 3.66 14.25 -17.56
N PRO A 253 3.71 12.92 -17.73
CA PRO A 253 2.73 12.20 -18.55
C PRO A 253 1.29 12.46 -18.13
N GLU A 254 0.41 12.75 -19.10
CA GLU A 254 -1.01 13.07 -18.90
C GLU A 254 -1.26 14.31 -17.99
N GLU A 255 -0.24 15.10 -17.65
CA GLU A 255 -0.37 16.33 -16.85
C GLU A 255 -1.04 17.46 -17.67
N THR A 256 -2.06 18.08 -17.10
CA THR A 256 -2.73 19.24 -17.71
C THR A 256 -1.98 20.54 -17.41
N GLU A 257 -2.23 21.60 -18.18
CA GLU A 257 -1.65 22.93 -17.92
C GLU A 257 -1.91 23.42 -16.49
N ARG A 258 -3.13 23.22 -15.99
CA ARG A 258 -3.52 23.61 -14.63
C ARG A 258 -2.74 22.83 -13.57
N GLU A 259 -2.59 21.51 -13.74
CA GLU A 259 -1.81 20.67 -12.84
C GLU A 259 -0.32 21.06 -12.85
N TYR A 260 0.23 21.32 -14.04
CA TYR A 260 1.60 21.80 -14.22
C TYR A 260 1.85 23.12 -13.46
N GLN A 261 0.97 24.11 -13.61
CA GLN A 261 1.08 25.37 -12.87
C GLN A 261 0.92 25.18 -11.36
N GLN A 262 -0.02 24.33 -10.92
CA GLN A 262 -0.19 23.99 -9.50
C GLN A 262 1.07 23.33 -8.91
N ARG A 263 1.71 22.43 -9.65
CA ARG A 263 2.96 21.79 -9.24
C ARG A 263 4.09 22.81 -9.13
N LYS A 264 4.19 23.77 -10.06
CA LYS A 264 5.16 24.88 -9.96
C LYS A 264 4.92 25.75 -8.74
N VAL A 265 3.67 26.13 -8.47
CA VAL A 265 3.34 26.91 -7.26
C VAL A 265 3.73 26.15 -6.00
N ARG A 266 3.39 24.85 -5.92
CA ARG A 266 3.80 23.97 -4.81
C ARG A 266 5.31 23.89 -4.65
N TYR A 267 6.04 23.74 -5.75
CA TYR A 267 7.51 23.71 -5.73
C TYR A 267 8.09 24.98 -5.10
N HIS A 268 7.64 26.16 -5.53
CA HIS A 268 8.12 27.43 -4.98
C HIS A 268 7.71 27.64 -3.52
N ASP A 269 6.47 27.31 -3.12
CA ASP A 269 6.05 27.39 -1.72
C ASP A 269 6.92 26.53 -0.80
N VAL A 270 7.18 25.27 -1.17
CA VAL A 270 8.05 24.38 -0.39
C VAL A 270 9.48 24.91 -0.36
N LEU A 271 10.01 25.35 -1.51
CA LEU A 271 11.35 25.91 -1.62
C LEU A 271 11.54 27.14 -0.72
N ASP A 272 10.57 28.05 -0.70
CA ASP A 272 10.60 29.26 0.11
C ASP A 272 10.49 28.94 1.61
N ARG A 273 9.64 27.97 1.99
CA ARG A 273 9.56 27.48 3.38
C ARG A 273 10.88 26.89 3.87
N LEU A 274 11.57 26.12 3.03
CA LEU A 274 12.88 25.56 3.36
C LEU A 274 13.91 26.67 3.53
N LYS A 275 13.99 27.62 2.58
CA LYS A 275 14.95 28.74 2.62
C LYS A 275 14.74 29.68 3.81
N THR A 276 13.49 29.97 4.14
CA THR A 276 13.14 30.84 5.27
C THR A 276 13.33 30.17 6.63
N GLY A 277 13.42 28.83 6.67
CA GLY A 277 13.44 28.06 7.92
C GLY A 277 12.07 27.87 8.56
N SER A 278 11.00 28.00 7.77
CA SER A 278 9.65 27.72 8.25
C SER A 278 9.46 26.24 8.58
N ILE A 279 10.25 25.35 7.97
CA ILE A 279 10.28 23.91 8.24
C ILE A 279 11.43 23.64 9.22
N HIS A 280 11.10 23.30 10.46
CA HIS A 280 12.06 23.13 11.56
C HIS A 280 11.64 22.03 12.55
N ASN A 281 10.75 21.14 12.15
CA ASN A 281 10.40 19.96 12.94
C ASN A 281 10.22 18.73 12.03
N ILE A 282 10.28 17.53 12.62
CA ILE A 282 10.25 16.25 11.87
C ILE A 282 8.87 15.99 11.25
N VAL A 283 7.79 16.44 11.90
CA VAL A 283 6.39 16.29 11.46
C VAL A 283 6.16 17.06 10.14
N ASP A 284 6.78 18.24 9.98
CA ASP A 284 6.71 19.05 8.76
C ASP A 284 7.27 18.30 7.56
N LEU A 285 8.31 17.47 7.74
CA LEU A 285 8.93 16.70 6.66
C LEU A 285 7.93 15.71 6.04
N ILE A 286 7.02 15.16 6.86
CA ILE A 286 5.91 14.32 6.41
C ILE A 286 4.85 15.18 5.71
N THR A 287 4.42 16.27 6.36
CA THR A 287 3.37 17.18 5.86
C THR A 287 3.69 17.75 4.48
N TYR A 288 4.95 18.15 4.25
CA TYR A 288 5.40 18.68 2.97
C TYR A 288 5.84 17.60 1.97
N ASN A 289 5.80 16.31 2.37
CA ASN A 289 6.20 15.15 1.56
C ASN A 289 7.66 15.26 1.09
N LEU A 290 8.58 15.60 1.99
CA LEU A 290 10.00 15.77 1.70
C LEU A 290 10.74 14.42 1.71
N ASN A 291 11.90 14.36 1.05
CA ASN A 291 12.73 13.17 1.02
C ASN A 291 13.41 12.93 2.37
N LEU A 292 12.69 12.28 3.29
CA LEU A 292 13.14 11.93 4.64
C LEU A 292 14.38 11.03 4.63
N GLN A 293 14.50 10.10 3.67
CA GLN A 293 15.66 9.23 3.57
C GLN A 293 16.91 10.03 3.25
N ARG A 294 16.82 10.97 2.31
CA ARG A 294 17.91 11.90 1.99
C ARG A 294 18.27 12.77 3.19
N PHE A 295 17.28 13.35 3.86
CA PHE A 295 17.50 14.17 5.05
C PHE A 295 18.21 13.39 6.17
N THR A 296 17.74 12.18 6.48
CA THR A 296 18.34 11.31 7.50
C THR A 296 19.79 10.95 7.14
N THR A 297 20.03 10.62 5.87
CA THR A 297 21.38 10.33 5.35
C THR A 297 22.30 11.53 5.49
N ASP A 298 21.83 12.73 5.15
CA ASP A 298 22.62 13.96 5.25
C ASP A 298 22.93 14.34 6.69
N ILE A 299 21.98 14.17 7.62
CA ILE A 299 22.23 14.34 9.06
C ILE A 299 23.38 13.43 9.48
N LEU A 300 23.33 12.14 9.12
CA LEU A 300 24.35 11.15 9.47
C LEU A 300 25.74 11.50 8.91
N MET A 301 25.78 12.07 7.71
CA MET A 301 27.04 12.44 7.06
C MET A 301 27.66 13.70 7.68
N ASN A 302 26.84 14.65 8.11
CA ASN A 302 27.30 16.00 8.49
C ASN A 302 27.54 16.17 9.99
N ILE A 303 26.78 15.48 10.86
CA ILE A 303 26.99 15.57 12.31
C ILE A 303 28.28 14.83 12.69
N GLN A 304 29.22 15.55 13.30
CA GLN A 304 30.55 15.01 13.64
C GLN A 304 30.62 14.45 15.07
N GLU A 305 29.61 14.69 15.90
CA GLU A 305 29.61 14.29 17.31
C GLU A 305 29.58 12.75 17.46
N PRO A 306 30.60 12.13 18.09
CA PRO A 306 30.63 10.67 18.29
C PRO A 306 29.41 10.16 19.08
N ALA A 307 28.94 10.95 20.07
CA ALA A 307 27.77 10.64 20.86
C ALA A 307 26.50 10.49 20.00
N PHE A 308 26.32 11.35 18.99
CA PHE A 308 25.20 11.25 18.05
C PHE A 308 25.26 9.93 17.27
N LEU A 309 26.42 9.57 16.70
CA LEU A 309 26.57 8.35 15.90
C LEU A 309 26.37 7.08 16.75
N LEU A 310 26.90 7.05 17.96
CA LEU A 310 26.70 5.94 18.90
C LEU A 310 25.23 5.82 19.32
N LEU A 311 24.58 6.93 19.60
CA LEU A 311 23.15 6.95 19.90
C LEU A 311 22.30 6.53 18.69
N PHE A 312 22.67 6.97 17.49
CA PHE A 312 22.01 6.58 16.26
C PHE A 312 22.10 5.07 16.05
N LEU A 313 23.30 4.49 16.18
CA LEU A 313 23.50 3.04 16.08
C LEU A 313 22.71 2.28 17.17
N LYS A 314 22.73 2.78 18.41
CA LYS A 314 21.94 2.21 19.51
C LYS A 314 20.44 2.21 19.17
N ASN A 315 19.93 3.33 18.66
CA ASN A 315 18.52 3.46 18.31
C ASN A 315 18.14 2.62 17.09
N LEU A 316 19.02 2.51 16.09
CA LEU A 316 18.87 1.56 14.98
C LEU A 316 18.77 0.13 15.50
N LYS A 317 19.64 -0.31 16.42
CA LYS A 317 19.62 -1.68 16.98
C LYS A 317 18.37 -1.99 17.82
N GLN A 318 17.71 -0.98 18.37
CA GLN A 318 16.61 -1.14 19.32
C GLN A 318 15.23 -0.84 18.75
N ILE A 319 15.11 -0.25 17.56
CA ILE A 319 13.81 0.09 16.99
C ILE A 319 13.06 -1.17 16.58
N THR A 320 11.88 -1.39 17.16
CA THR A 320 11.05 -2.57 16.87
C THR A 320 9.95 -2.21 15.86
N ILE A 321 9.90 -2.90 14.73
CA ILE A 321 8.96 -2.66 13.62
C ILE A 321 8.07 -3.88 13.45
N LEU A 322 6.77 -3.71 13.67
CA LEU A 322 5.77 -4.75 13.52
C LEU A 322 4.97 -4.58 12.24
N ASP A 323 4.78 -5.69 11.51
CA ASP A 323 3.64 -5.87 10.61
C ASP A 323 2.69 -6.94 11.19
N PRO A 324 1.50 -6.56 11.70
CA PRO A 324 0.60 -7.48 12.40
C PRO A 324 -0.18 -8.40 11.44
N THR A 325 -0.08 -8.17 10.13
CA THR A 325 -0.72 -8.98 9.08
C THR A 325 0.23 -9.08 7.89
N CYS A 326 1.42 -9.63 8.13
CA CYS A 326 2.59 -9.39 7.29
C CYS A 326 2.55 -10.07 5.92
N GLY A 327 1.68 -11.04 5.72
CA GLY A 327 1.59 -11.83 4.50
C GLY A 327 2.97 -12.35 4.09
N SER A 328 3.31 -12.16 2.80
CA SER A 328 4.59 -12.53 2.21
C SER A 328 5.76 -11.59 2.59
N GLY A 329 5.54 -10.61 3.46
CA GLY A 329 6.57 -9.75 4.05
C GLY A 329 6.87 -8.44 3.32
N ALA A 330 5.96 -7.89 2.51
CA ALA A 330 6.24 -6.69 1.70
C ALA A 330 6.77 -5.50 2.53
N PHE A 331 6.13 -5.17 3.67
CA PHE A 331 6.56 -4.07 4.54
C PHE A 331 7.85 -4.39 5.30
N LEU A 332 8.04 -5.64 5.74
CA LEU A 332 9.25 -6.04 6.46
C LEU A 332 10.48 -6.00 5.56
N LEU A 333 10.33 -6.39 4.29
CA LEU A 333 11.40 -6.25 3.30
C LEU A 333 11.68 -4.79 2.96
N ALA A 334 10.63 -3.94 2.85
CA ALA A 334 10.81 -2.49 2.68
C ALA A 334 11.55 -1.86 3.88
N ALA A 335 11.24 -2.31 5.10
CA ALA A 335 11.92 -1.85 6.31
C ALA A 335 13.41 -2.27 6.32
N MET A 336 13.71 -3.49 5.90
CA MET A 336 15.09 -3.94 5.73
C MET A 336 15.85 -3.11 4.70
N GLN A 337 15.27 -2.89 3.52
CA GLN A 337 15.85 -2.06 2.46
C GLN A 337 16.10 -0.61 2.91
N LEU A 338 15.25 -0.08 3.79
CA LEU A 338 15.40 1.26 4.36
C LEU A 338 16.51 1.33 5.44
N LEU A 339 16.55 0.36 6.35
CA LEU A 339 17.48 0.37 7.49
C LEU A 339 18.91 0.01 7.08
N GLN A 340 19.09 -0.93 6.16
CA GLN A 340 20.40 -1.42 5.72
C GLN A 340 21.38 -0.29 5.34
N PRO A 341 21.05 0.66 4.44
CA PRO A 341 21.97 1.75 4.09
C PRO A 341 22.27 2.69 5.27
N LEU A 342 21.34 2.87 6.21
CA LEU A 342 21.56 3.70 7.40
C LEU A 342 22.56 3.05 8.37
N TYR A 343 22.44 1.73 8.58
CA TYR A 343 23.42 0.97 9.35
C TYR A 343 24.80 1.03 8.70
N THR A 344 24.89 0.78 7.39
CA THR A 344 26.15 0.81 6.65
C THR A 344 26.84 2.16 6.84
N LEU A 345 26.12 3.25 6.57
CA LEU A 345 26.65 4.61 6.70
C LEU A 345 27.07 4.94 8.13
N CYS A 346 26.27 4.57 9.12
CA CYS A 346 26.59 4.82 10.53
C CYS A 346 27.87 4.08 10.96
N LEU A 347 28.00 2.80 10.59
CA LEU A 347 29.19 1.99 10.91
C LEU A 347 30.45 2.50 10.20
N GLU A 348 30.35 2.87 8.91
CA GLU A 348 31.46 3.48 8.17
C GLU A 348 31.93 4.80 8.82
N ARG A 349 30.99 5.63 9.25
CA ARG A 349 31.27 6.87 9.98
C ARG A 349 31.98 6.60 11.31
N LEU A 350 31.58 5.56 12.04
CA LEU A 350 32.23 5.17 13.30
C LEU A 350 33.65 4.63 13.08
N ASP A 351 33.91 3.87 12.01
CA ASP A 351 35.27 3.41 11.67
C ASP A 351 36.25 4.58 11.44
N VAL A 352 35.79 5.62 10.75
CA VAL A 352 36.59 6.83 10.50
C VAL A 352 36.95 7.53 11.82
N LEU A 353 36.02 7.56 12.79
CA LEU A 353 36.32 8.14 14.11
C LEU A 353 37.38 7.34 14.88
N VAL A 354 37.35 6.01 14.82
CA VAL A 354 38.37 5.16 15.47
C VAL A 354 39.75 5.40 14.88
N THR A 355 39.85 5.54 13.55
CA THR A 355 41.15 5.74 12.88
C THR A 355 41.76 7.12 13.11
N THR A 356 40.94 8.12 13.42
CA THR A 356 41.38 9.52 13.60
C THR A 356 41.61 9.92 15.06
N SER A 357 41.11 9.14 16.03
CA SER A 357 41.20 9.46 17.46
C SER A 357 42.47 8.86 18.10
N ILE A 358 43.35 9.72 18.62
CA ILE A 358 44.70 9.36 19.09
C ILE A 358 44.71 8.76 20.52
N ASN A 359 43.65 8.96 21.33
CA ASN A 359 43.63 8.57 22.75
C ASN A 359 42.69 7.39 23.05
N GLN A 360 43.25 6.23 23.39
CA GLN A 360 42.52 4.99 23.75
C GLN A 360 41.72 5.05 25.08
N GLN A 361 41.66 6.20 25.75
CA GLN A 361 40.98 6.38 27.05
C GLN A 361 39.58 6.99 26.95
N ASP A 362 39.05 7.22 25.74
CA ASP A 362 37.67 7.70 25.55
C ASP A 362 36.67 6.54 25.70
N ALA A 363 35.66 6.71 26.55
CA ALA A 363 34.58 5.73 26.72
C ALA A 363 33.78 5.47 25.42
N CYS A 364 33.77 6.43 24.49
CA CYS A 364 33.16 6.23 23.17
C CYS A 364 33.98 5.26 22.32
N LEU A 365 35.31 5.31 22.40
CA LEU A 365 36.21 4.45 21.61
C LEU A 365 36.07 2.98 21.99
N SER A 366 35.90 2.65 23.27
CA SER A 366 35.71 1.27 23.70
C SER A 366 34.45 0.65 23.09
N ILE A 367 33.34 1.39 23.06
CA ILE A 367 32.08 0.93 22.46
C ILE A 367 32.27 0.65 20.96
N ILE A 368 32.97 1.53 20.23
CA ILE A 368 33.20 1.33 18.79
C ILE A 368 34.12 0.12 18.53
N ILE A 369 35.13 -0.09 19.38
CA ILE A 369 36.01 -1.26 19.28
C ILE A 369 35.22 -2.55 19.51
N GLU A 370 34.35 -2.58 20.52
CA GLU A 370 33.46 -3.72 20.79
C GLU A 370 32.54 -4.01 19.59
N GLU A 371 31.93 -2.98 19.01
CA GLU A 371 31.11 -3.10 17.80
C GLU A 371 31.89 -3.66 16.60
N ARG A 372 33.15 -3.25 16.45
CA ARG A 372 34.04 -3.77 15.39
C ARG A 372 34.44 -5.22 15.64
N GLN A 373 34.64 -5.62 16.89
CA GLN A 373 34.92 -7.01 17.25
C GLN A 373 33.72 -7.91 16.93
N GLN A 374 32.49 -7.45 17.23
CA GLN A 374 31.28 -8.20 16.87
C GLN A 374 31.16 -8.43 15.36
N GLN A 375 31.51 -7.44 14.53
CA GLN A 375 31.50 -7.57 13.08
C GLN A 375 32.43 -8.67 12.54
N GLN A 376 33.54 -8.98 13.23
CA GLN A 376 34.53 -9.97 12.77
C GLN A 376 34.00 -11.41 12.78
N TYR A 377 32.91 -11.68 13.51
CA TYR A 377 32.27 -12.99 13.55
C TYR A 377 31.31 -13.21 12.37
N HIS A 378 31.23 -12.27 11.43
CA HIS A 378 30.36 -12.36 10.25
C HIS A 378 31.18 -12.32 8.95
N PRO A 379 30.73 -13.04 7.90
CA PRO A 379 31.43 -13.11 6.61
C PRO A 379 31.64 -11.75 5.94
N THR A 380 30.62 -10.90 6.01
CA THR A 380 30.65 -9.54 5.47
C THR A 380 29.94 -8.58 6.40
N ARG A 381 30.26 -7.28 6.29
CA ARG A 381 29.54 -6.21 7.00
C ARG A 381 28.05 -6.23 6.67
N GLN A 382 27.71 -6.43 5.40
CA GLN A 382 26.32 -6.52 4.97
C GLN A 382 25.60 -7.70 5.62
N HIS A 383 26.26 -8.86 5.72
CA HIS A 383 25.71 -10.02 6.43
C HIS A 383 25.43 -9.70 7.91
N TYR A 384 26.37 -9.03 8.61
CA TYR A 384 26.16 -8.58 9.99
C TYR A 384 24.94 -7.67 10.12
N ILE A 385 24.84 -6.64 9.28
CA ILE A 385 23.73 -5.67 9.29
C ILE A 385 22.39 -6.36 9.05
N LEU A 386 22.30 -7.21 8.02
CA LEU A 386 21.06 -7.94 7.71
C LEU A 386 20.68 -8.92 8.83
N THR A 387 21.66 -9.48 9.53
CA THR A 387 21.42 -10.34 10.71
C THR A 387 20.81 -9.53 11.85
N LEU A 388 21.37 -8.35 12.17
CA LEU A 388 20.81 -7.44 13.18
C LEU A 388 19.38 -7.04 12.85
N ILE A 389 19.13 -6.64 11.60
CA ILE A 389 17.80 -6.20 11.15
C ILE A 389 16.79 -7.34 11.30
N ALA A 390 17.10 -8.54 10.80
CA ALA A 390 16.19 -9.68 10.85
C ALA A 390 15.90 -10.15 12.28
N GLN A 391 16.85 -10.03 13.22
CA GLN A 391 16.73 -10.53 14.59
C GLN A 391 16.19 -9.51 15.59
N HIS A 392 16.43 -8.22 15.39
CA HIS A 392 16.14 -7.19 16.39
C HIS A 392 15.19 -6.10 15.91
N ASN A 393 15.03 -5.92 14.60
CA ASN A 393 14.19 -4.85 14.05
C ASN A 393 12.84 -5.35 13.54
N LEU A 394 12.79 -6.50 12.88
CA LEU A 394 11.62 -6.95 12.12
C LEU A 394 10.78 -7.95 12.91
N TYR A 395 9.49 -7.63 13.08
CA TYR A 395 8.49 -8.45 13.74
C TYR A 395 7.27 -8.62 12.83
N GLY A 396 6.74 -9.83 12.72
CA GLY A 396 5.65 -10.13 11.79
C GLY A 396 4.70 -11.17 12.34
N VAL A 397 3.41 -10.97 12.12
CA VAL A 397 2.38 -11.96 12.42
C VAL A 397 1.47 -12.12 11.21
N ASP A 398 1.12 -13.35 10.87
CA ASP A 398 0.11 -13.63 9.86
C ASP A 398 -0.64 -14.93 10.16
N LEU A 399 -1.89 -15.01 9.73
CA LEU A 399 -2.72 -16.20 9.93
C LEU A 399 -2.27 -17.37 9.05
N ALA A 400 -1.72 -17.11 7.86
CA ALA A 400 -1.33 -18.12 6.87
C ALA A 400 0.13 -18.60 7.08
N PRO A 401 0.35 -19.87 7.46
CA PRO A 401 1.70 -20.43 7.62
C PRO A 401 2.55 -20.35 6.34
N GLU A 402 1.94 -20.49 5.17
CA GLU A 402 2.62 -20.45 3.88
C GLU A 402 3.17 -19.05 3.58
N ALA A 403 2.41 -18.01 3.93
CA ALA A 403 2.84 -16.62 3.77
C ALA A 403 4.03 -16.31 4.69
N ILE A 404 3.99 -16.79 5.94
CA ILE A 404 5.10 -16.69 6.90
C ILE A 404 6.36 -17.38 6.38
N ASN A 405 6.24 -18.57 5.80
CA ASN A 405 7.38 -19.28 5.22
C ASN A 405 8.00 -18.52 4.05
N ILE A 406 7.18 -17.89 3.19
CA ILE A 406 7.66 -17.05 2.09
C ILE A 406 8.33 -15.78 2.60
N CYS A 407 7.75 -15.13 3.61
CA CYS A 407 8.35 -13.96 4.25
C CYS A 407 9.74 -14.29 4.80
N ARG A 408 9.87 -15.35 5.60
CA ARG A 408 11.16 -15.84 6.11
C ARG A 408 12.11 -16.20 4.98
N LEU A 409 11.61 -16.76 3.87
CA LEU A 409 12.44 -17.15 2.73
C LEU A 409 13.06 -15.95 2.05
N ARG A 410 12.27 -14.91 1.82
CA ARG A 410 12.77 -13.66 1.23
C ARG A 410 13.82 -13.00 2.11
N LEU A 411 13.63 -12.99 3.44
CA LEU A 411 14.62 -12.47 4.39
C LEU A 411 15.91 -13.31 4.37
N TYR A 412 15.79 -14.63 4.30
CA TYR A 412 16.95 -15.53 4.21
C TYR A 412 17.72 -15.34 2.91
N LEU A 413 17.02 -15.27 1.76
CA LEU A 413 17.62 -15.04 0.45
C LEU A 413 18.35 -13.69 0.39
N ALA A 414 17.80 -12.65 1.00
CA ALA A 414 18.48 -11.35 1.10
C ALA A 414 19.79 -11.44 1.90
N ARG A 415 19.83 -12.25 2.96
CA ARG A 415 21.08 -12.53 3.70
C ARG A 415 22.08 -13.33 2.86
N LEU A 416 21.63 -14.36 2.15
CA LEU A 416 22.49 -15.15 1.26
C LEU A 416 23.16 -14.29 0.19
N ALA A 417 22.45 -13.26 -0.31
CA ALA A 417 23.00 -12.32 -1.28
C ALA A 417 24.28 -11.60 -0.81
N SER A 418 24.50 -11.52 0.50
CA SER A 418 25.65 -10.84 1.12
C SER A 418 26.85 -11.76 1.37
N ILE A 419 26.73 -13.05 1.07
CA ILE A 419 27.75 -14.08 1.33
C ILE A 419 28.57 -14.32 0.05
N LYS A 420 29.88 -14.49 0.19
CA LYS A 420 30.81 -14.71 -0.93
C LYS A 420 31.30 -16.14 -1.06
N HIS A 421 31.31 -16.88 0.03
CA HIS A 421 31.87 -18.22 0.10
C HIS A 421 30.81 -19.20 0.64
N ILE A 422 30.77 -20.41 0.09
CA ILE A 422 29.74 -21.41 0.44
C ILE A 422 29.86 -21.84 1.90
N GLU A 423 31.08 -21.83 2.46
CA GLU A 423 31.39 -22.24 3.83
C GLU A 423 30.81 -21.27 4.88
N ASP A 424 30.51 -20.05 4.47
CA ASP A 424 29.95 -18.99 5.31
C ASP A 424 28.42 -19.06 5.43
N ILE A 425 27.77 -19.95 4.66
CA ILE A 425 26.32 -20.10 4.66
C ILE A 425 25.86 -20.80 5.93
N GLN A 426 25.01 -20.10 6.69
CA GLN A 426 24.34 -20.65 7.84
C GLN A 426 23.03 -21.33 7.45
N PRO A 427 22.75 -22.56 7.91
CA PRO A 427 21.50 -23.23 7.61
C PRO A 427 20.29 -22.46 8.16
N TRP A 428 19.17 -22.52 7.44
CA TRP A 428 17.91 -21.88 7.80
C TRP A 428 17.49 -22.11 9.26
N SER A 429 17.64 -23.34 9.79
CA SER A 429 17.17 -23.70 11.13
C SER A 429 17.91 -22.95 12.25
N THR A 430 19.12 -22.45 11.97
CA THR A 430 19.93 -21.68 12.91
C THR A 430 19.47 -20.24 13.04
N LEU A 431 18.56 -19.79 12.17
CA LEU A 431 18.10 -18.41 12.13
C LEU A 431 16.89 -18.22 13.02
N THR A 432 17.01 -17.24 13.91
CA THR A 432 15.88 -16.75 14.71
C THR A 432 15.20 -15.63 13.94
N PHE A 433 13.90 -15.78 13.70
CA PHE A 433 13.04 -14.77 13.09
C PHE A 433 11.90 -14.44 14.04
N ASN A 434 11.61 -13.16 14.26
CA ASN A 434 10.44 -12.72 15.04
C ASN A 434 9.17 -12.67 14.17
N ILE A 435 9.05 -13.61 13.23
CA ILE A 435 7.98 -13.70 12.23
C ILE A 435 7.19 -14.96 12.55
N HIS A 436 5.92 -14.86 12.97
CA HIS A 436 5.17 -15.98 13.55
C HIS A 436 3.79 -16.16 12.91
N THR A 437 3.33 -17.40 12.85
CA THR A 437 1.95 -17.69 12.50
C THR A 437 1.04 -17.44 13.71
N GLY A 438 -0.05 -16.71 13.51
CA GLY A 438 -1.06 -16.46 14.54
C GLY A 438 -2.15 -15.49 14.10
N ASN A 439 -3.27 -15.48 14.80
CA ASN A 439 -4.31 -14.48 14.59
C ASN A 439 -3.99 -13.23 15.43
N ALA A 440 -3.64 -12.14 14.77
CA ALA A 440 -3.31 -10.88 15.44
C ALA A 440 -4.42 -10.34 16.36
N LEU A 441 -5.68 -10.68 16.09
CA LEU A 441 -6.85 -10.18 16.83
C LEU A 441 -7.26 -11.06 18.02
N VAL A 442 -6.84 -12.33 18.05
CA VAL A 442 -7.28 -13.30 19.04
C VAL A 442 -6.10 -13.66 19.94
N GLY A 443 -6.31 -13.62 21.25
CA GLY A 443 -5.25 -13.83 22.24
C GLY A 443 -4.92 -12.55 23.02
N THR A 444 -4.14 -12.73 24.08
CA THR A 444 -3.83 -11.68 25.05
C THR A 444 -2.73 -10.76 24.55
N ILE A 445 -2.82 -9.49 24.91
CA ILE A 445 -1.70 -8.54 24.73
C ILE A 445 -0.75 -8.69 25.92
N TRP A 446 -1.29 -8.54 27.14
CA TRP A 446 -0.56 -8.64 28.41
C TRP A 446 -1.00 -9.89 29.20
N ASN A 447 -0.12 -10.45 30.01
CA ASN A 447 -0.42 -11.58 30.90
C ASN A 447 -1.23 -11.12 32.11
N ALA A 448 -2.31 -11.84 32.43
CA ALA A 448 -3.22 -11.50 33.54
C ALA A 448 -2.59 -11.64 34.95
N ASP A 449 -1.50 -12.41 35.09
CA ASP A 449 -0.96 -12.82 36.40
C ASP A 449 0.21 -11.96 36.93
N LEU A 450 0.65 -10.90 36.23
CA LEU A 450 1.85 -10.14 36.61
C LEU A 450 1.65 -8.68 37.04
N ASP A 451 0.46 -8.09 36.83
CA ASP A 451 0.22 -6.67 37.15
C ASP A 451 -0.84 -6.49 38.24
N THR A 452 -0.44 -6.59 39.51
CA THR A 452 -1.25 -6.14 40.67
C THR A 452 -0.93 -4.70 41.12
N HIS A 453 -0.09 -3.96 40.39
CA HIS A 453 0.32 -2.60 40.79
C HIS A 453 0.17 -1.47 39.77
N ALA A 454 -0.39 -1.71 38.58
CA ALA A 454 -0.73 -0.62 37.64
C ALA A 454 -2.18 -0.15 37.80
N THR A 455 -2.43 0.66 38.84
CA THR A 455 -3.64 1.49 38.90
C THR A 455 -3.55 2.58 37.82
N ILE A 456 -4.61 2.69 37.02
CA ILE A 456 -5.01 3.76 36.06
C ILE A 456 -4.91 3.34 34.57
N THR A 457 -6.11 3.06 34.01
CA THR A 457 -6.47 2.98 32.57
C THR A 457 -5.94 1.82 31.72
N ALA A 458 -6.12 0.57 32.15
CA ALA A 458 -6.15 -0.55 31.21
C ALA A 458 -7.58 -0.78 30.70
N PRO A 459 -7.86 -0.76 29.38
CA PRO A 459 -9.14 -1.22 28.86
C PRO A 459 -9.30 -2.70 29.19
N THR A 460 -10.48 -3.08 29.69
CA THR A 460 -10.88 -4.45 30.03
C THR A 460 -10.49 -5.43 28.93
N GLN A 461 -9.54 -6.31 29.24
CA GLN A 461 -9.07 -7.31 28.29
C GLN A 461 -10.15 -8.35 27.99
N PRO A 462 -10.38 -8.71 26.72
CA PRO A 462 -11.26 -9.82 26.40
C PRO A 462 -10.61 -11.16 26.77
N THR A 463 -11.21 -11.86 27.73
CA THR A 463 -11.03 -13.30 27.91
C THR A 463 -11.82 -14.03 26.81
N ILE A 464 -11.11 -14.64 25.85
CA ILE A 464 -11.71 -15.48 24.82
C ILE A 464 -11.41 -16.94 25.16
N GLU A 465 -12.37 -17.62 25.78
CA GLU A 465 -12.43 -19.09 25.75
C GLU A 465 -13.12 -19.51 24.44
N HIS A 466 -12.52 -20.49 23.74
CA HIS A 466 -13.00 -21.16 22.51
C HIS A 466 -12.48 -20.66 21.14
N SER A 467 -11.17 -20.70 20.93
CA SER A 467 -10.51 -21.67 20.01
C SER A 467 -8.98 -21.52 20.14
N GLN A 468 -8.32 -22.45 20.86
CA GLN A 468 -6.87 -22.40 21.09
C GLN A 468 -6.03 -22.49 19.81
N GLN A 469 -6.64 -22.81 18.67
CA GLN A 469 -5.93 -23.20 17.45
C GLN A 469 -5.30 -22.02 16.69
N HIS A 470 -5.64 -20.77 17.01
CA HIS A 470 -5.10 -19.57 16.34
C HIS A 470 -4.78 -18.39 17.27
N SER A 471 -4.93 -18.53 18.59
CA SER A 471 -4.64 -17.43 19.53
C SER A 471 -3.16 -17.05 19.53
N PHE A 472 -2.89 -15.76 19.41
CA PHE A 472 -1.54 -15.19 19.47
C PHE A 472 -1.37 -14.38 20.77
N HIS A 473 -0.45 -14.82 21.63
CA HIS A 473 -0.17 -14.20 22.92
C HIS A 473 1.04 -13.28 22.83
N TRP A 474 0.80 -11.97 22.69
CA TRP A 474 1.82 -11.02 22.24
C TRP A 474 2.99 -10.86 23.23
N GLN A 475 2.75 -10.61 24.52
CA GLN A 475 3.80 -10.49 25.53
C GLN A 475 4.59 -11.80 25.72
N GLN A 476 3.97 -12.96 25.49
CA GLN A 476 4.65 -14.25 25.63
C GLN A 476 5.57 -14.50 24.44
N THR A 477 5.14 -14.13 23.23
CA THR A 477 5.96 -14.30 22.01
C THR A 477 7.07 -13.26 21.91
N PHE A 478 6.83 -12.02 22.36
CA PHE A 478 7.77 -10.90 22.24
C PHE A 478 8.07 -10.22 23.60
N PRO A 479 8.55 -10.97 24.61
CA PRO A 479 8.68 -10.47 25.98
C PRO A 479 9.55 -9.21 26.09
N GLU A 480 10.62 -9.12 25.29
CA GLU A 480 11.52 -7.97 25.26
C GLU A 480 10.82 -6.69 24.78
N VAL A 481 9.95 -6.79 23.77
CA VAL A 481 9.19 -5.65 23.24
C VAL A 481 8.19 -5.13 24.29
N PHE A 482 7.47 -6.05 24.94
CA PHE A 482 6.49 -5.69 25.96
C PHE A 482 7.13 -5.23 27.27
N SER A 483 8.34 -5.69 27.59
CA SER A 483 9.13 -5.13 28.69
C SER A 483 9.51 -3.65 28.46
N ALA A 484 9.63 -3.25 27.19
CA ALA A 484 9.83 -1.86 26.78
C ALA A 484 8.50 -1.10 26.57
N GLY A 485 7.35 -1.70 26.90
CA GLY A 485 6.04 -1.06 26.81
C GLY A 485 5.34 -1.16 25.45
N GLY A 486 5.88 -1.91 24.48
CA GLY A 486 5.27 -2.11 23.16
C GLY A 486 6.17 -1.72 21.99
N PHE A 487 5.61 -1.78 20.78
CA PHE A 487 6.32 -1.54 19.53
C PHE A 487 6.54 -0.05 19.24
N ASP A 488 7.74 0.31 18.77
CA ASP A 488 8.09 1.66 18.29
C ASP A 488 7.41 2.01 16.95
N VAL A 489 7.23 1.05 16.06
CA VAL A 489 6.65 1.25 14.73
C VAL A 489 5.71 0.11 14.39
N ILE A 490 4.53 0.46 13.86
CA ILE A 490 3.62 -0.51 13.23
C ILE A 490 3.36 -0.08 11.79
N VAL A 491 3.58 -1.00 10.85
CA VAL A 491 3.29 -0.82 9.42
C VAL A 491 2.46 -1.99 8.89
N GLY A 492 1.75 -1.84 7.77
CA GLY A 492 1.08 -2.99 7.16
C GLY A 492 -0.09 -2.69 6.23
N ASN A 493 -0.63 -3.78 5.69
CA ASN A 493 -1.87 -3.81 4.89
C ASN A 493 -2.89 -4.76 5.55
N PRO A 494 -3.74 -4.27 6.46
CA PRO A 494 -4.75 -5.10 7.12
C PRO A 494 -5.77 -5.70 6.13
N PRO A 495 -6.39 -6.85 6.44
CA PRO A 495 -7.37 -7.49 5.55
C PRO A 495 -8.69 -6.71 5.42
N TYR A 496 -9.20 -6.57 4.19
CA TYR A 496 -10.43 -5.82 3.87
C TYR A 496 -11.67 -6.73 3.83
N LEU A 497 -12.02 -7.34 4.98
CA LEU A 497 -13.05 -8.36 5.07
C LEU A 497 -14.18 -7.95 6.04
N GLU A 498 -15.43 -8.20 5.67
CA GLU A 498 -16.56 -8.01 6.60
C GLU A 498 -16.56 -9.14 7.64
N TYR A 499 -16.63 -8.79 8.92
CA TYR A 499 -16.64 -9.74 10.03
C TYR A 499 -17.77 -10.78 9.92
N SER A 500 -18.91 -10.41 9.32
CA SER A 500 -20.03 -11.31 9.09
C SER A 500 -19.67 -12.56 8.27
N LYS A 501 -18.60 -12.50 7.48
CA LYS A 501 -18.10 -13.63 6.67
C LYS A 501 -17.23 -14.62 7.45
N ILE A 502 -16.60 -14.18 8.55
CA ILE A 502 -15.62 -14.98 9.31
C ILE A 502 -15.99 -15.19 10.77
N LYS A 503 -17.11 -14.63 11.24
CA LYS A 503 -17.61 -14.81 12.62
C LYS A 503 -17.83 -16.28 13.04
N GLY A 504 -17.84 -17.22 12.09
CA GLY A 504 -17.92 -18.65 12.35
C GLY A 504 -16.56 -19.32 12.60
N GLU A 505 -15.45 -18.66 12.26
CA GLU A 505 -14.09 -19.16 12.41
C GLU A 505 -13.46 -18.73 13.74
N TYR A 506 -13.63 -17.45 14.11
CA TYR A 506 -13.20 -16.90 15.39
C TYR A 506 -14.04 -15.68 15.78
N THR A 507 -14.05 -15.34 17.07
CA THR A 507 -14.75 -14.15 17.58
C THR A 507 -13.78 -13.01 17.89
N ILE A 508 -14.24 -11.78 17.63
CA ILE A 508 -13.58 -10.54 18.05
C ILE A 508 -14.40 -9.89 19.17
N ASP A 509 -14.33 -10.47 20.36
CA ASP A 509 -15.00 -9.92 21.55
C ASP A 509 -14.07 -8.93 22.27
N GLY A 510 -14.63 -7.89 22.88
CA GLY A 510 -13.89 -6.84 23.61
C GLY A 510 -13.29 -5.70 22.76
N TYR A 511 -13.56 -5.68 21.45
CA TYR A 511 -13.23 -4.55 20.58
C TYR A 511 -14.38 -3.55 20.55
N GLU A 512 -14.10 -2.29 20.89
CA GLU A 512 -15.10 -1.21 20.80
C GLU A 512 -15.56 -1.03 19.33
N GLU A 513 -14.68 -1.31 18.38
CA GLU A 513 -14.92 -1.14 16.95
C GLU A 513 -15.51 -2.37 16.25
N LYS A 514 -16.03 -3.36 16.99
CA LYS A 514 -16.83 -4.46 16.42
C LYS A 514 -18.02 -3.93 15.61
N SER A 515 -18.55 -2.77 15.98
CA SER A 515 -19.64 -2.07 15.29
C SER A 515 -19.26 -1.58 13.88
N CYS A 516 -17.96 -1.36 13.61
CA CYS A 516 -17.46 -1.04 12.27
C CYS A 516 -17.72 -2.19 11.30
N GLY A 517 -17.75 -3.44 11.77
CA GLY A 517 -18.06 -4.66 11.03
C GLY A 517 -17.06 -5.08 9.94
N ASN A 518 -15.97 -4.33 9.75
CA ASN A 518 -14.87 -4.70 8.86
C ASN A 518 -13.59 -4.94 9.67
N ILE A 519 -12.85 -6.00 9.33
CA ILE A 519 -11.72 -6.51 10.12
C ILE A 519 -10.55 -5.53 10.20
N TYR A 520 -10.31 -4.72 9.16
CA TYR A 520 -9.23 -3.72 9.24
C TYR A 520 -9.42 -2.74 10.41
N ALA A 521 -10.66 -2.46 10.84
CA ALA A 521 -10.94 -1.59 11.98
C ALA A 521 -10.41 -2.20 13.29
N ALA A 522 -10.68 -3.49 13.51
CA ALA A 522 -10.19 -4.21 14.68
C ALA A 522 -8.66 -4.33 14.66
N ILE A 523 -8.04 -4.47 13.47
CA ILE A 523 -6.57 -4.47 13.34
C ILE A 523 -5.98 -3.10 13.67
N ILE A 524 -6.64 -2.00 13.30
CA ILE A 524 -6.20 -0.66 13.74
C ILE A 524 -6.30 -0.57 15.26
N GLU A 525 -7.45 -0.89 15.86
CA GLU A 525 -7.64 -0.85 17.33
C GLU A 525 -6.59 -1.72 18.06
N ARG A 526 -6.34 -2.94 17.58
CA ARG A 526 -5.29 -3.83 18.10
C ARG A 526 -3.90 -3.21 17.94
N SER A 527 -3.57 -2.65 16.78
CA SER A 527 -2.29 -1.97 16.55
C SER A 527 -2.07 -0.85 17.55
N LEU A 528 -3.09 -0.03 17.84
CA LEU A 528 -2.98 1.04 18.83
C LEU A 528 -2.69 0.52 20.24
N ALA A 529 -3.17 -0.67 20.60
CA ALA A 529 -2.89 -1.30 21.88
C ALA A 529 -1.51 -2.00 21.93
N LEU A 530 -0.92 -2.33 20.77
CA LEU A 530 0.42 -2.92 20.65
C LEU A 530 1.53 -1.87 20.59
N CYS A 531 1.18 -0.64 20.22
CA CYS A 531 2.09 0.50 20.19
C CYS A 531 2.61 0.85 21.58
N ARG A 532 3.89 1.24 21.65
CA ARG A 532 4.44 1.90 22.83
C ARG A 532 3.74 3.24 23.05
N PRO A 533 3.13 3.49 24.22
CA PRO A 533 2.44 4.75 24.49
C PRO A 533 3.34 5.97 24.27
N TYR A 534 2.85 6.95 23.53
CA TYR A 534 3.48 8.25 23.25
C TYR A 534 4.79 8.22 22.44
N HIS A 535 5.32 7.04 22.15
CA HIS A 535 6.61 6.83 21.50
C HIS A 535 6.49 5.84 20.33
N SER A 536 5.41 5.95 19.56
CA SER A 536 5.15 5.11 18.41
C SER A 536 4.71 5.88 17.16
N GLN A 537 4.95 5.27 16.00
CA GLN A 537 4.45 5.70 14.71
C GLN A 537 3.66 4.55 14.06
N LEU A 538 2.55 4.87 13.40
CA LEU A 538 1.68 3.92 12.72
C LEU A 538 1.55 4.30 11.24
N GLY A 539 1.75 3.33 10.35
CA GLY A 539 1.62 3.51 8.91
C GLY A 539 0.85 2.36 8.24
N LEU A 540 -0.41 2.57 7.88
CA LEU A 540 -1.26 1.51 7.32
C LEU A 540 -1.86 1.93 5.97
N ILE A 541 -2.15 0.95 5.11
CA ILE A 541 -3.02 1.16 3.94
C ILE A 541 -4.39 0.50 4.16
N VAL A 542 -5.45 1.30 4.12
CA VAL A 542 -6.79 0.92 4.59
C VAL A 542 -7.88 1.40 3.62
N PRO A 543 -9.10 0.84 3.68
CA PRO A 543 -10.21 1.34 2.88
C PRO A 543 -10.60 2.79 3.19
N ILE A 544 -10.93 3.57 2.15
CA ILE A 544 -11.36 4.98 2.26
C ILE A 544 -12.63 5.17 3.11
N SER A 545 -13.37 4.08 3.38
CA SER A 545 -14.54 4.10 4.28
C SER A 545 -14.19 4.63 5.67
N LEU A 546 -12.94 4.47 6.11
CA LEU A 546 -12.43 5.09 7.34
C LEU A 546 -12.70 6.59 7.36
N CYS A 547 -12.58 7.29 6.23
CA CYS A 547 -12.63 8.75 6.19
C CYS A 547 -14.04 9.32 6.40
N GLY A 548 -15.09 8.69 5.87
CA GLY A 548 -16.42 9.31 5.79
C GLY A 548 -17.61 8.45 6.20
N SER A 549 -17.44 7.14 6.40
CA SER A 549 -18.56 6.28 6.78
C SER A 549 -18.96 6.49 8.24
N GLN A 550 -20.27 6.56 8.51
CA GLN A 550 -20.82 6.70 9.85
C GLN A 550 -20.45 5.53 10.77
N ARG A 551 -20.28 4.32 10.20
CA ARG A 551 -19.85 3.11 10.93
C ARG A 551 -18.50 3.26 11.63
N PHE A 552 -17.64 4.17 11.16
CA PHE A 552 -16.25 4.35 11.62
C PHE A 552 -16.06 5.62 12.45
N THR A 553 -17.13 6.21 12.97
CA THR A 553 -17.05 7.46 13.74
C THR A 553 -16.25 7.29 15.03
N ALA A 554 -16.49 6.22 15.77
CA ALA A 554 -15.76 5.91 17.00
C ALA A 554 -14.28 5.65 16.71
N LEU A 555 -13.96 4.85 15.69
CA LEU A 555 -12.56 4.61 15.31
C LEU A 555 -11.82 5.90 14.92
N ARG A 556 -12.49 6.84 14.23
CA ARG A 556 -11.88 8.15 13.93
C ARG A 556 -11.63 8.97 15.19
N GLN A 557 -12.54 8.92 16.18
CA GLN A 557 -12.34 9.59 17.47
C GLN A 557 -11.14 8.98 18.20
N LEU A 558 -11.07 7.65 18.27
CA LEU A 558 -9.93 6.94 18.86
C LEU A 558 -8.59 7.33 18.19
N LEU A 559 -8.55 7.41 16.85
CA LEU A 559 -7.36 7.84 16.12
C LEU A 559 -6.95 9.28 16.46
N VAL A 560 -7.90 10.21 16.54
CA VAL A 560 -7.64 11.62 16.89
C VAL A 560 -7.21 11.77 18.35
N GLU A 561 -7.77 10.96 19.26
CA GLU A 561 -7.44 11.00 20.69
C GLU A 561 -6.06 10.41 21.00
N LYS A 562 -5.62 9.41 20.23
CA LYS A 562 -4.36 8.69 20.48
C LYS A 562 -3.14 9.31 19.81
N HIS A 563 -3.29 10.27 18.90
CA HIS A 563 -2.19 10.80 18.10
C HIS A 563 -2.15 12.32 18.09
N SER A 564 -0.96 12.90 17.99
CA SER A 564 -0.78 14.35 17.84
C SER A 564 -0.86 14.81 16.38
N ALA A 565 -0.60 13.91 15.42
CA ALA A 565 -0.72 14.20 14.00
C ALA A 565 -1.18 12.97 13.21
N LEU A 566 -2.08 13.20 12.25
CA LEU A 566 -2.63 12.20 11.33
C LEU A 566 -2.48 12.70 9.89
N TRP A 567 -2.06 11.81 8.98
CA TRP A 567 -2.02 12.07 7.55
C TRP A 567 -2.84 11.02 6.80
N LEU A 568 -3.73 11.46 5.92
CA LEU A 568 -4.51 10.58 5.04
C LEU A 568 -4.35 10.96 3.56
N ALA A 569 -3.73 10.08 2.78
CA ALA A 569 -3.67 10.17 1.32
C ALA A 569 -4.68 9.23 0.68
N ASN A 570 -5.62 9.77 -0.10
CA ASN A 570 -6.81 9.06 -0.56
C ASN A 570 -6.75 8.73 -2.06
N PHE A 571 -7.06 7.50 -2.47
CA PHE A 571 -6.89 7.02 -3.85
C PHE A 571 -8.16 6.38 -4.43
N GLU A 572 -8.48 6.77 -5.65
CA GLU A 572 -9.61 6.25 -6.42
C GLU A 572 -9.26 4.93 -7.14
N ILE A 573 -10.29 4.21 -7.60
CA ILE A 573 -10.14 2.98 -8.40
C ILE A 573 -10.24 3.21 -9.92
N PHE A 574 -10.68 4.40 -10.33
CA PHE A 574 -10.83 4.84 -11.70
C PHE A 574 -10.23 6.24 -11.89
N PRO A 575 -9.50 6.52 -13.00
CA PRO A 575 -9.25 5.64 -14.15
C PRO A 575 -8.36 4.43 -13.87
N CYS A 576 -7.40 4.56 -12.97
CA CYS A 576 -6.53 3.49 -12.49
C CYS A 576 -6.69 3.31 -10.98
N ARG A 577 -6.26 2.14 -10.49
CA ARG A 577 -6.38 1.69 -9.10
C ARG A 577 -5.01 1.40 -8.54
N LEU A 578 -4.87 1.59 -7.24
CA LEU A 578 -3.60 1.46 -6.52
C LEU A 578 -3.11 0.00 -6.49
N PHE A 579 -4.02 -0.96 -6.29
CA PHE A 579 -3.75 -2.40 -6.41
C PHE A 579 -4.50 -2.98 -7.61
N GLU A 580 -3.82 -3.64 -8.55
CA GLU A 580 -4.46 -4.14 -9.78
C GLU A 580 -5.62 -5.13 -9.51
N GLY A 581 -5.50 -5.95 -8.47
CA GLY A 581 -6.44 -6.99 -8.07
C GLY A 581 -7.57 -6.53 -7.13
N ALA A 582 -7.46 -5.35 -6.52
CA ALA A 582 -8.45 -4.84 -5.58
C ALA A 582 -9.42 -3.87 -6.26
N PHE A 583 -10.72 -4.09 -6.08
CA PHE A 583 -11.76 -3.12 -6.43
C PHE A 583 -12.14 -2.29 -5.20
N GLN A 584 -11.13 -1.81 -4.49
CA GLN A 584 -11.28 -1.08 -3.23
C GLN A 584 -10.61 0.29 -3.37
N ARG A 585 -11.31 1.34 -2.93
CA ARG A 585 -10.71 2.67 -2.76
C ARG A 585 -9.95 2.69 -1.44
N LEU A 586 -8.74 3.21 -1.48
CA LEU A 586 -7.77 3.08 -0.40
C LEU A 586 -7.30 4.43 0.09
N SER A 587 -6.89 4.45 1.34
CA SER A 587 -6.23 5.56 1.99
C SER A 587 -4.96 5.05 2.66
N ILE A 588 -3.85 5.74 2.43
CA ILE A 588 -2.66 5.59 3.27
C ILE A 588 -2.91 6.44 4.52
N LEU A 589 -2.85 5.80 5.68
CA LEU A 589 -2.95 6.40 7.01
C LEU A 589 -1.56 6.41 7.65
N LEU A 590 -1.04 7.59 7.95
CA LEU A 590 0.13 7.76 8.81
C LEU A 590 -0.31 8.45 10.11
N ALA A 591 0.22 8.04 11.24
CA ALA A 591 -0.12 8.60 12.53
C ALA A 591 1.11 8.68 13.43
N SER A 592 1.31 9.85 14.03
CA SER A 592 2.41 10.11 14.97
C SER A 592 1.87 10.32 16.36
N GLN A 593 2.46 9.64 17.34
CA GLN A 593 2.29 9.98 18.75
C GLN A 593 3.43 10.91 19.19
N GLN A 594 3.16 11.79 20.14
CA GLN A 594 4.18 12.59 20.83
C GLN A 594 3.98 12.49 22.34
N ALA A 595 5.09 12.60 23.08
CA ALA A 595 5.13 12.60 24.54
C ALA A 595 4.31 13.72 25.20
N GLN A 596 4.12 14.84 24.51
CA GLN A 596 3.38 15.98 25.04
C GLN A 596 1.95 16.06 24.51
N PRO A 597 0.97 16.48 25.35
CA PRO A 597 -0.40 16.68 24.92
C PRO A 597 -0.50 17.91 24.04
N VAL A 598 -0.39 17.71 22.73
CA VAL A 598 -0.61 18.74 21.70
C VAL A 598 -1.99 18.49 21.06
N PRO A 599 -2.76 19.53 20.71
CA PRO A 599 -3.98 19.36 19.94
C PRO A 599 -3.71 18.55 18.66
N PRO A 600 -4.51 17.51 18.37
CA PRO A 600 -4.29 16.66 17.21
C PRO A 600 -4.44 17.45 15.92
N THR A 601 -3.46 17.31 15.03
CA THR A 601 -3.52 17.87 13.68
C THR A 601 -3.95 16.80 12.68
N LEU A 602 -4.81 17.18 11.74
CA LEU A 602 -5.27 16.30 10.67
C LEU A 602 -4.84 16.89 9.33
N HIS A 603 -4.12 16.08 8.55
CA HIS A 603 -3.57 16.43 7.25
C HIS A 603 -4.15 15.48 6.20
N VAL A 604 -4.79 16.00 5.16
CA VAL A 604 -5.53 15.18 4.20
C VAL A 604 -5.19 15.56 2.77
N THR A 605 -5.35 14.62 1.85
CA THR A 605 -5.35 14.90 0.42
C THR A 605 -6.77 14.87 -0.15
N ARG A 606 -6.94 15.41 -1.35
CA ARG A 606 -8.09 15.07 -2.21
C ARG A 606 -8.08 13.58 -2.53
N ILE A 607 -9.18 13.09 -3.09
CA ILE A 607 -9.19 11.77 -3.74
C ILE A 607 -8.35 11.86 -5.02
N HIS A 608 -7.20 11.20 -5.03
CA HIS A 608 -6.31 11.14 -6.18
C HIS A 608 -6.90 10.23 -7.26
N ARG A 609 -7.07 10.81 -8.44
CA ARG A 609 -7.48 10.14 -9.68
C ARG A 609 -6.36 10.30 -10.68
N TRP A 610 -6.04 9.21 -11.39
CA TRP A 610 -4.83 9.16 -12.19
C TRP A 610 -4.95 8.08 -13.30
N TYR A 611 -4.17 8.26 -14.36
CA TYR A 611 -4.00 7.33 -15.48
C TYR A 611 -2.72 6.53 -15.32
N SER A 612 -2.64 5.37 -15.99
CA SER A 612 -1.54 4.42 -15.80
C SER A 612 -0.13 5.00 -15.97
N ALA A 613 0.04 6.00 -16.84
CA ALA A 613 1.33 6.67 -17.06
C ALA A 613 1.79 7.53 -15.88
N GLU A 614 0.87 7.93 -14.99
CA GLU A 614 1.13 8.75 -13.81
C GLU A 614 1.60 7.91 -12.60
N ARG A 615 1.52 6.56 -12.66
CA ARG A 615 1.86 5.65 -11.55
C ARG A 615 3.22 5.93 -10.90
N PRO A 616 4.33 6.13 -11.66
CA PRO A 616 5.65 6.33 -11.07
C PRO A 616 5.80 7.62 -10.28
N TYR A 617 4.90 8.58 -10.48
CA TYR A 617 4.95 9.94 -9.91
C TYR A 617 3.93 10.14 -8.80
N LEU A 618 3.01 9.19 -8.60
CA LEU A 618 1.82 9.37 -7.78
C LEU A 618 2.14 9.71 -6.32
N LEU A 619 3.08 8.99 -5.70
CA LEU A 619 3.44 9.17 -4.28
C LEU A 619 4.33 10.40 -4.04
N SER A 620 5.23 10.72 -4.97
CA SER A 620 6.10 11.91 -4.87
C SER A 620 5.32 13.22 -5.06
N LEU A 621 4.19 13.17 -5.77
CA LEU A 621 3.29 14.32 -5.97
C LEU A 621 2.26 14.52 -4.86
N LEU A 622 2.21 13.67 -3.83
CA LEU A 622 1.27 13.85 -2.73
C LEU A 622 1.46 15.22 -2.08
N HIS A 623 0.33 15.87 -1.80
CA HIS A 623 0.25 17.15 -1.11
C HIS A 623 -0.82 17.06 -0.03
N TYR A 624 -0.37 17.09 1.23
CA TYR A 624 -1.28 17.15 2.35
C TYR A 624 -1.71 18.59 2.63
N THR A 625 -2.99 18.75 2.92
CA THR A 625 -3.62 19.97 3.40
C THR A 625 -4.00 19.78 4.86
N GLN A 626 -3.51 20.66 5.74
CA GLN A 626 -3.93 20.66 7.13
C GLN A 626 -5.37 21.16 7.24
N VAL A 627 -6.23 20.38 7.89
CA VAL A 627 -7.60 20.74 8.25
C VAL A 627 -7.55 21.78 9.37
N GLN A 628 -8.08 22.97 9.13
CA GLN A 628 -7.99 24.09 10.08
C GLN A 628 -9.03 23.99 11.20
N GLN A 629 -10.25 23.50 10.90
CA GLN A 629 -11.34 23.46 11.88
C GLN A 629 -12.01 22.08 11.93
N LEU A 630 -11.34 21.11 12.55
CA LEU A 630 -11.82 19.73 12.66
C LEU A 630 -13.22 19.64 13.31
N GLN A 631 -13.47 20.50 14.30
CA GLN A 631 -14.75 20.60 15.02
C GLN A 631 -15.96 21.00 14.15
N LEU A 632 -15.75 21.57 12.95
CA LEU A 632 -16.85 21.88 12.04
C LEU A 632 -17.48 20.62 11.41
N TYR A 633 -16.79 19.48 11.49
CA TYR A 633 -17.21 18.25 10.84
C TYR A 633 -17.80 17.28 11.86
N LEU A 634 -19.00 17.59 12.39
CA LEU A 634 -19.72 16.71 13.31
C LEU A 634 -20.89 15.96 12.61
N PRO A 635 -21.04 14.63 12.78
CA PRO A 635 -20.12 13.72 13.49
C PRO A 635 -18.74 13.67 12.81
N LEU A 636 -17.69 13.38 13.58
CA LEU A 636 -16.29 13.44 13.11
C LEU A 636 -16.14 12.73 11.76
N VAL A 637 -15.65 13.46 10.75
CA VAL A 637 -15.31 12.99 9.40
C VAL A 637 -13.92 13.47 9.05
N PHE A 638 -13.14 12.66 8.33
CA PHE A 638 -11.90 13.10 7.72
C PHE A 638 -12.21 13.60 6.30
N PRO A 639 -12.26 14.93 6.07
CA PRO A 639 -12.58 15.49 4.76
C PRO A 639 -11.47 15.15 3.76
N LYS A 640 -11.78 15.20 2.46
CA LYS A 640 -10.77 15.04 1.40
C LYS A 640 -10.57 16.38 0.71
N LEU A 641 -9.50 17.08 1.08
CA LEU A 641 -9.22 18.46 0.67
C LEU A 641 -8.02 18.51 -0.29
N ALA A 642 -8.17 19.23 -1.40
CA ALA A 642 -7.09 19.50 -2.34
C ALA A 642 -6.19 20.67 -1.92
N SER A 643 -6.73 21.61 -1.14
CA SER A 643 -6.05 22.81 -0.66
C SER A 643 -6.82 23.46 0.49
N SER A 644 -6.18 24.41 1.18
CA SER A 644 -6.85 25.26 2.18
C SER A 644 -7.95 26.14 1.57
N GLN A 645 -7.83 26.50 0.29
CA GLN A 645 -8.88 27.23 -0.43
C GLN A 645 -10.20 26.45 -0.47
N GLN A 646 -10.14 25.12 -0.67
CA GLN A 646 -11.33 24.27 -0.63
C GLN A 646 -12.03 24.35 0.73
N GLU A 647 -11.27 24.37 1.83
CA GLU A 647 -11.84 24.48 3.18
C GLU A 647 -12.53 25.83 3.38
N LEU A 648 -11.93 26.93 2.92
CA LEU A 648 -12.54 28.26 2.96
C LEU A 648 -13.87 28.33 2.19
N ILE A 649 -13.92 27.72 1.00
CA ILE A 649 -15.17 27.62 0.20
C ILE A 649 -16.25 26.88 0.99
N LEU A 650 -15.91 25.77 1.66
CA LEU A 650 -16.85 24.99 2.46
C LEU A 650 -17.33 25.75 3.71
N GLN A 651 -16.44 26.49 4.36
CA GLN A 651 -16.79 27.36 5.50
C GLN A 651 -17.75 28.46 5.06
N GLN A 652 -17.45 29.13 3.94
CA GLN A 652 -18.31 30.16 3.34
C GLN A 652 -19.69 29.59 2.98
N LEU A 653 -19.74 28.40 2.37
CA LEU A 653 -20.97 27.67 2.05
C LEU A 653 -21.83 27.44 3.31
N GLN A 654 -21.23 26.93 4.39
CA GLN A 654 -21.92 26.68 5.66
C GLN A 654 -22.38 27.97 6.34
N GLN A 655 -21.54 29.01 6.34
CA GLN A 655 -21.82 30.30 6.96
C GLN A 655 -23.03 30.99 6.31
N VAL A 656 -23.05 31.06 4.98
CA VAL A 656 -24.16 31.69 4.24
C VAL A 656 -25.44 30.88 4.36
N ALA A 657 -25.35 29.55 4.32
CA ALA A 657 -26.51 28.68 4.50
C ALA A 657 -27.14 28.82 5.89
N ASN A 658 -26.39 29.30 6.89
CA ASN A 658 -26.86 29.54 8.26
C ASN A 658 -27.63 28.34 8.84
N LYS A 659 -27.00 27.16 8.80
CA LYS A 659 -27.54 25.86 9.23
C LYS A 659 -28.76 25.35 8.44
N LYS A 660 -29.21 26.05 7.41
CA LYS A 660 -30.26 25.56 6.51
C LYS A 660 -29.66 24.59 5.50
N THR A 661 -30.39 23.53 5.20
CA THR A 661 -29.94 22.46 4.29
C THR A 661 -31.04 22.12 3.31
N ILE A 662 -30.73 21.34 2.27
CA ILE A 662 -31.74 20.77 1.37
C ILE A 662 -32.78 19.96 2.16
N GLY A 663 -32.36 19.22 3.20
CA GLY A 663 -33.25 18.38 3.99
C GLY A 663 -34.40 19.14 4.65
N ILE A 664 -34.18 20.40 5.05
CA ILE A 664 -35.20 21.24 5.72
C ILE A 664 -36.31 21.68 4.76
N THR A 665 -36.05 21.68 3.45
CA THR A 665 -37.00 22.17 2.43
C THR A 665 -37.83 21.04 1.83
N MET A 666 -37.54 19.81 2.22
CA MET A 666 -38.23 18.62 1.72
C MET A 666 -39.58 18.42 2.38
N CYS A 667 -40.52 17.85 1.64
CA CYS A 667 -41.76 17.30 2.17
C CYS A 667 -41.54 15.87 2.67
N ASP A 668 -42.17 15.52 3.80
CA ASP A 668 -42.11 14.17 4.36
C ASP A 668 -42.90 13.14 3.54
N GLN A 669 -43.95 13.59 2.86
CA GLN A 669 -44.81 12.76 2.02
C GLN A 669 -44.46 12.92 0.54
N PRO A 670 -44.63 11.85 -0.28
CA PRO A 670 -44.47 11.96 -1.72
C PRO A 670 -45.38 13.05 -2.33
N THR A 671 -44.79 13.90 -3.16
CA THR A 671 -45.49 14.93 -3.93
C THR A 671 -45.24 14.73 -5.43
N GLU A 672 -46.00 15.44 -6.28
CA GLU A 672 -45.76 15.45 -7.73
C GLU A 672 -44.47 16.19 -8.13
N TYR A 673 -43.92 17.00 -7.23
CA TYR A 673 -42.69 17.77 -7.44
C TYR A 673 -41.52 17.09 -6.75
N TYR A 674 -40.72 16.36 -7.51
CA TYR A 674 -39.61 15.59 -6.96
C TYR A 674 -38.32 15.73 -7.77
N VAL A 675 -37.20 15.43 -7.10
CA VAL A 675 -35.91 15.20 -7.74
C VAL A 675 -35.51 13.75 -7.52
N TYR A 676 -35.25 13.06 -8.62
CA TYR A 676 -34.69 11.72 -8.64
C TYR A 676 -33.17 11.79 -8.83
N TYR A 677 -32.41 11.01 -8.07
CA TYR A 677 -30.97 10.84 -8.28
C TYR A 677 -30.53 9.39 -8.05
N GLN A 678 -29.36 9.04 -8.59
CA GLN A 678 -28.76 7.72 -8.43
C GLN A 678 -27.67 7.74 -7.35
N GLU A 679 -27.64 6.73 -6.49
CA GLU A 679 -26.55 6.59 -5.49
C GLU A 679 -25.18 6.45 -6.16
N ALA A 680 -25.11 5.81 -7.34
CA ALA A 680 -23.88 5.63 -8.11
C ALA A 680 -23.50 6.90 -8.91
N THR A 681 -22.86 7.85 -8.22
CA THR A 681 -22.50 9.17 -8.73
C THR A 681 -21.16 9.16 -9.49
N ASN A 682 -20.09 8.68 -8.84
CA ASN A 682 -18.71 8.78 -9.33
C ASN A 682 -18.30 10.23 -9.68
N TYR A 683 -18.47 10.66 -10.93
CA TYR A 683 -18.10 12.00 -11.42
C TYR A 683 -19.27 13.00 -11.52
N TRP A 684 -20.51 12.49 -11.55
CA TRP A 684 -21.70 13.31 -11.84
C TRP A 684 -22.91 12.77 -11.07
N ALA A 685 -23.65 13.63 -10.36
CA ALA A 685 -24.78 13.24 -9.52
C ALA A 685 -25.97 12.66 -10.32
N LYS A 686 -26.18 13.17 -11.55
CA LYS A 686 -27.26 12.74 -12.47
C LYS A 686 -28.64 12.89 -11.82
N ALA A 687 -28.90 14.04 -11.22
CA ALA A 687 -30.20 14.37 -10.66
C ALA A 687 -31.14 14.91 -11.75
N VAL A 688 -32.41 14.49 -11.75
CA VAL A 688 -33.42 14.87 -12.75
C VAL A 688 -34.81 14.95 -12.10
N CYS A 689 -35.76 15.69 -12.70
CA CYS A 689 -37.14 15.80 -12.19
C CYS A 689 -38.10 14.76 -12.81
N HIS A 690 -37.55 13.70 -13.42
CA HIS A 690 -38.30 12.58 -13.98
C HIS A 690 -37.64 11.24 -13.58
N VAL A 691 -38.37 10.14 -13.65
CA VAL A 691 -37.78 8.81 -13.41
C VAL A 691 -37.07 8.35 -14.69
N PRO A 692 -35.77 8.03 -14.66
CA PRO A 692 -35.05 7.52 -15.83
C PRO A 692 -35.63 6.18 -16.29
N PHE A 693 -35.66 5.94 -17.61
CA PHE A 693 -36.10 4.67 -18.15
C PHE A 693 -35.19 3.52 -17.70
N TYR A 694 -35.80 2.45 -17.20
CA TYR A 694 -35.13 1.21 -16.82
C TYR A 694 -36.05 0.02 -17.07
N LYS A 695 -35.49 -1.04 -17.66
CA LYS A 695 -36.19 -2.26 -18.00
C LYS A 695 -35.29 -3.46 -17.74
N LYS A 696 -35.77 -4.41 -16.95
CA LYS A 696 -35.06 -5.64 -16.59
C LYS A 696 -35.85 -6.83 -17.12
N ASN A 697 -35.21 -7.66 -17.95
CA ASN A 697 -35.80 -8.87 -18.51
C ASN A 697 -37.17 -8.63 -19.20
N GLY A 698 -37.30 -7.55 -19.97
CA GLY A 698 -38.56 -7.23 -20.64
C GLY A 698 -39.50 -6.33 -19.83
N GLN A 699 -39.36 -6.26 -18.51
CA GLN A 699 -40.27 -5.54 -17.62
C GLN A 699 -39.72 -4.15 -17.27
N VAL A 700 -40.51 -3.10 -17.55
CA VAL A 700 -40.20 -1.72 -17.17
C VAL A 700 -40.44 -1.55 -15.66
N MET A 701 -39.48 -0.96 -14.97
CA MET A 701 -39.54 -0.71 -13.53
C MET A 701 -38.62 0.44 -13.14
N ASN A 702 -38.71 0.92 -11.89
CA ASN A 702 -37.81 1.96 -11.41
C ASN A 702 -36.35 1.47 -11.41
N PRO A 703 -35.38 2.34 -11.76
CA PRO A 703 -33.98 1.95 -11.69
C PRO A 703 -33.59 1.57 -10.25
N PRO A 704 -32.79 0.51 -10.06
CA PRO A 704 -32.32 0.11 -8.73
C PRO A 704 -31.41 1.19 -8.16
N HIS A 705 -31.41 1.34 -6.83
CA HIS A 705 -30.62 2.34 -6.10
C HIS A 705 -30.93 3.81 -6.46
N GLY A 706 -32.13 4.06 -6.99
CA GLY A 706 -32.70 5.39 -7.13
C GLY A 706 -33.24 5.94 -5.82
N ARG A 707 -33.11 7.25 -5.62
CA ARG A 707 -33.65 7.97 -4.45
C ARG A 707 -34.47 9.17 -4.92
N PHE A 708 -35.46 9.53 -4.12
CA PHE A 708 -36.36 10.66 -4.36
C PHE A 708 -36.19 11.71 -3.27
N LEU A 709 -36.28 12.97 -3.66
CA LEU A 709 -36.47 14.13 -2.79
C LEU A 709 -37.79 14.78 -3.20
N PHE A 710 -38.71 15.03 -2.26
CA PHE A 710 -40.03 15.59 -2.55
C PHE A 710 -40.12 17.03 -2.06
N PHE A 711 -40.81 17.89 -2.81
CA PHE A 711 -40.91 19.33 -2.56
C PHE A 711 -42.35 19.83 -2.73
N ALA A 712 -42.62 21.02 -2.21
CA ALA A 712 -43.98 21.60 -2.21
C ALA A 712 -44.40 22.15 -3.59
N ASP A 713 -43.45 22.52 -4.43
CA ASP A 713 -43.70 23.16 -5.72
C ASP A 713 -42.62 22.82 -6.76
N GLN A 714 -42.96 23.04 -8.04
CA GLN A 714 -42.11 22.72 -9.18
C GLN A 714 -40.81 23.53 -9.23
N GLN A 715 -40.86 24.83 -8.87
CA GLN A 715 -39.70 25.72 -8.94
C GLN A 715 -38.62 25.26 -7.96
N THR A 716 -39.01 24.92 -6.73
CA THR A 716 -38.13 24.36 -5.71
C THR A 716 -37.47 23.08 -6.19
N ALA A 717 -38.24 22.13 -6.74
CA ALA A 717 -37.69 20.88 -7.27
C ALA A 717 -36.67 21.12 -8.40
N GLN A 718 -36.99 22.01 -9.36
CA GLN A 718 -36.09 22.35 -10.46
C GLN A 718 -34.80 23.02 -9.97
N ASN A 719 -34.90 23.98 -9.06
CA ASN A 719 -33.72 24.66 -8.51
C ASN A 719 -32.83 23.71 -7.71
N VAL A 720 -33.41 22.79 -6.93
CA VAL A 720 -32.64 21.74 -6.25
C VAL A 720 -32.00 20.78 -7.25
N MET A 721 -32.68 20.40 -8.32
CA MET A 721 -32.10 19.56 -9.38
C MET A 721 -30.86 20.20 -10.02
N ALA A 722 -30.92 21.51 -10.31
CA ALA A 722 -29.77 22.27 -10.81
C ALA A 722 -28.62 22.29 -9.80
N ILE A 723 -28.91 22.55 -8.52
CA ILE A 723 -27.92 22.56 -7.44
C ILE A 723 -27.22 21.19 -7.33
N LEU A 724 -27.97 20.08 -7.32
CA LEU A 724 -27.38 18.75 -7.17
C LEU A 724 -26.47 18.34 -8.34
N ASN A 725 -26.63 18.92 -9.52
CA ASN A 725 -25.74 18.65 -10.66
C ASN A 725 -24.58 19.64 -10.78
N SER A 726 -24.56 20.71 -9.99
CA SER A 726 -23.50 21.73 -10.01
C SER A 726 -22.11 21.20 -9.64
N SER A 727 -21.07 21.90 -10.06
CA SER A 727 -19.69 21.60 -9.65
C SER A 727 -19.47 21.87 -8.17
N LEU A 728 -20.18 22.84 -7.58
CA LEU A 728 -20.17 23.09 -6.14
C LEU A 728 -20.71 21.88 -5.35
N PHE A 729 -21.79 21.26 -5.81
CA PHE A 729 -22.29 20.04 -5.19
C PHE A 729 -21.35 18.85 -5.41
N TYR A 730 -20.72 18.74 -6.58
CA TYR A 730 -19.68 17.75 -6.81
C TYR A 730 -18.49 17.92 -5.85
N LEU A 731 -18.06 19.16 -5.58
CA LEU A 731 -17.00 19.46 -4.61
C LEU A 731 -17.40 18.98 -3.20
N TRP A 732 -18.64 19.27 -2.78
CA TRP A 732 -19.21 18.76 -1.52
C TRP A 732 -19.18 17.22 -1.47
N PHE A 733 -19.67 16.57 -2.53
CA PHE A 733 -19.66 15.11 -2.65
C PHE A 733 -18.24 14.54 -2.55
N ALA A 734 -17.29 15.05 -3.33
CA ALA A 734 -15.91 14.56 -3.34
C ALA A 734 -15.20 14.77 -1.98
N THR A 735 -15.61 15.79 -1.22
CA THR A 735 -15.04 16.10 0.10
C THR A 735 -15.50 15.14 1.20
N PHE A 736 -16.73 14.64 1.14
CA PHE A 736 -17.34 13.91 2.26
C PHE A 736 -17.73 12.46 1.94
N ALA A 737 -17.95 12.13 0.67
CA ALA A 737 -18.28 10.77 0.25
C ALA A 737 -17.03 9.87 0.11
N ASP A 738 -17.27 8.62 -0.29
CA ASP A 738 -16.23 7.66 -0.64
C ASP A 738 -15.77 7.77 -2.10
N GLY A 739 -16.22 8.78 -2.86
CA GLY A 739 -15.91 8.92 -4.29
C GLY A 739 -16.86 8.18 -5.23
N PHE A 740 -17.86 7.43 -4.74
CA PHE A 740 -18.83 6.73 -5.58
C PHE A 740 -20.27 6.83 -5.10
N HIS A 741 -20.52 6.52 -3.82
CA HIS A 741 -21.87 6.42 -3.25
C HIS A 741 -22.32 7.79 -2.72
N LEU A 742 -23.33 8.34 -3.36
CA LEU A 742 -24.03 9.54 -2.87
C LEU A 742 -25.12 9.11 -1.89
N SER A 743 -24.82 9.18 -0.59
CA SER A 743 -25.77 8.80 0.44
C SER A 743 -26.89 9.83 0.59
N HIS A 744 -28.07 9.37 0.98
CA HIS A 744 -29.22 10.24 1.19
C HIS A 744 -28.98 11.31 2.28
N ALA A 745 -28.23 10.94 3.32
CA ALA A 745 -27.82 11.88 4.37
C ALA A 745 -26.91 12.99 3.81
N LEU A 746 -25.96 12.66 2.93
CA LEU A 746 -25.04 13.64 2.36
C LEU A 746 -25.76 14.66 1.46
N VAL A 747 -26.77 14.21 0.71
CA VAL A 747 -27.65 15.07 -0.10
C VAL A 747 -28.46 16.00 0.79
N LYS A 748 -29.15 15.44 1.80
CA LYS A 748 -29.98 16.21 2.74
C LYS A 748 -29.19 17.24 3.53
N ASN A 749 -27.92 16.95 3.83
CA ASN A 749 -27.07 17.82 4.63
C ASN A 749 -26.31 18.87 3.82
N PHE A 750 -26.50 18.93 2.49
CA PHE A 750 -25.90 20.00 1.69
C PHE A 750 -26.39 21.37 2.19
N PRO A 751 -25.49 22.30 2.59
CA PRO A 751 -25.89 23.61 3.06
C PRO A 751 -26.55 24.42 1.93
N LEU A 752 -27.72 25.00 2.20
CA LEU A 752 -28.54 25.67 1.20
C LEU A 752 -28.87 27.10 1.60
N ASN A 753 -28.41 28.07 0.81
CA ASN A 753 -28.99 29.42 0.82
C ASN A 753 -30.42 29.34 0.26
N GLN A 754 -31.42 29.59 1.09
CA GLN A 754 -32.84 29.45 0.72
C GLN A 754 -33.28 30.43 -0.36
N ASP A 755 -32.61 31.57 -0.51
CA ASP A 755 -32.94 32.55 -1.53
C ASP A 755 -32.76 31.97 -2.96
N LEU A 756 -31.92 30.93 -3.10
CA LEU A 756 -31.76 30.18 -4.34
C LEU A 756 -33.05 29.49 -4.80
N LEU A 757 -33.93 29.10 -3.87
CA LEU A 757 -35.19 28.42 -4.22
C LEU A 757 -36.15 29.34 -4.95
N CYS A 758 -36.09 30.65 -4.68
CA CYS A 758 -36.90 31.66 -5.34
C CYS A 758 -36.19 32.32 -6.54
N SER A 759 -34.96 31.89 -6.88
CA SER A 759 -34.18 32.50 -7.96
C SER A 759 -34.80 32.21 -9.34
N PRO A 760 -35.23 33.24 -10.10
CA PRO A 760 -35.78 33.04 -11.44
C PRO A 760 -34.71 32.62 -12.43
N GLU A 761 -33.51 33.18 -12.31
CA GLU A 761 -32.36 32.87 -13.17
C GLU A 761 -31.96 31.40 -13.03
N LEU A 762 -31.88 30.89 -11.78
CA LEU A 762 -31.59 29.48 -11.54
C LEU A 762 -32.69 28.58 -12.10
N GLY A 763 -33.97 28.98 -12.00
CA GLY A 763 -35.08 28.22 -12.57
C GLY A 763 -35.01 28.08 -14.08
N ILE A 764 -34.65 29.16 -14.79
CA ILE A 764 -34.44 29.13 -16.25
C ILE A 764 -33.29 28.18 -16.60
N LEU A 765 -32.17 28.25 -15.86
CA LEU A 765 -31.03 27.36 -16.07
C LEU A 765 -31.37 25.90 -15.74
N ALA A 766 -32.17 25.65 -14.70
CA ALA A 766 -32.62 24.31 -14.33
C ALA A 766 -33.44 23.66 -15.45
N GLN A 767 -34.39 24.39 -16.03
CA GLN A 767 -35.19 23.89 -17.15
C GLN A 767 -34.33 23.61 -18.38
N ARG A 768 -33.40 24.52 -18.70
CA ARG A 768 -32.42 24.32 -19.79
C ARG A 768 -31.54 23.10 -19.55
N LEU A 769 -31.06 22.91 -18.32
CA LEU A 769 -30.24 21.77 -17.93
C LEU A 769 -30.99 20.46 -18.11
N GLU A 770 -32.22 20.35 -17.60
CA GLU A 770 -32.99 19.10 -17.70
C GLU A 770 -33.23 18.72 -19.16
N GLN A 771 -33.57 19.70 -20.01
CA GLN A 771 -33.73 19.48 -21.45
C GLN A 771 -32.42 19.03 -22.11
N ASP A 772 -31.29 19.65 -21.75
CA ASP A 772 -29.97 19.32 -22.30
C ASP A 772 -29.49 17.92 -21.87
N ILE A 773 -29.73 17.54 -20.61
CA ILE A 773 -29.47 16.18 -20.09
C ILE A 773 -30.24 15.15 -20.92
N LEU A 774 -31.52 15.42 -21.23
CA LEU A 774 -32.36 14.55 -22.05
C LEU A 774 -31.87 14.45 -23.49
N VAL A 775 -31.42 15.55 -24.10
CA VAL A 775 -30.82 15.56 -25.45
C VAL A 775 -29.56 14.68 -25.51
N HIS A 776 -28.77 14.66 -24.43
CA HIS A 776 -27.55 13.87 -24.36
C HIS A 776 -27.73 12.48 -23.72
N ALA A 777 -28.95 12.13 -23.31
CA ALA A 777 -29.27 10.82 -22.80
C ALA A 777 -29.23 9.77 -23.91
N ARG A 778 -28.75 8.56 -23.61
CA ARG A 778 -28.73 7.44 -24.57
C ARG A 778 -29.33 6.19 -23.95
N LEU A 779 -30.10 5.46 -24.75
CA LEU A 779 -30.55 4.12 -24.37
C LEU A 779 -29.36 3.14 -24.49
N SER A 780 -29.16 2.35 -23.44
CA SER A 780 -28.07 1.38 -23.33
C SER A 780 -28.64 0.01 -22.96
N THR A 781 -28.20 -1.02 -23.68
CA THR A 781 -28.60 -2.42 -23.42
C THR A 781 -27.38 -3.20 -22.93
N ARG A 782 -27.50 -3.81 -21.74
CA ARG A 782 -26.46 -4.59 -21.08
C ARG A 782 -26.95 -6.01 -20.85
N ASN A 783 -26.18 -6.99 -21.32
CA ASN A 783 -26.37 -8.39 -20.97
C ASN A 783 -25.40 -8.77 -19.85
N THR A 784 -25.92 -9.21 -18.72
CA THR A 784 -25.13 -9.59 -17.53
C THR A 784 -24.77 -11.09 -17.49
N GLN A 785 -25.01 -11.84 -18.57
CA GLN A 785 -24.51 -13.22 -18.70
C GLN A 785 -22.99 -13.25 -18.54
N HIS A 786 -22.52 -13.86 -17.45
CA HIS A 786 -21.12 -14.29 -17.33
C HIS A 786 -20.87 -15.48 -18.27
N LYS A 787 -19.67 -15.55 -18.86
CA LYS A 787 -19.19 -16.69 -19.67
C LYS A 787 -18.84 -17.93 -18.83
N GLU A 788 -19.56 -18.19 -17.73
CA GLU A 788 -19.38 -19.43 -16.97
C GLU A 788 -20.46 -20.44 -17.38
N PRO A 789 -20.08 -21.65 -17.84
CA PRO A 789 -21.02 -22.66 -18.37
C PRO A 789 -22.12 -23.10 -17.39
N THR A 790 -22.00 -22.78 -16.10
CA THR A 790 -22.84 -23.29 -15.01
C THR A 790 -23.83 -22.27 -14.45
N SER A 791 -23.72 -20.96 -14.75
CA SER A 791 -24.65 -19.94 -14.21
C SER A 791 -25.75 -19.59 -15.22
N LYS A 792 -26.97 -20.11 -15.01
CA LYS A 792 -28.15 -19.84 -15.88
C LYS A 792 -28.88 -18.53 -15.57
N SER A 793 -28.30 -17.60 -14.80
CA SER A 793 -29.00 -16.37 -14.37
C SER A 793 -28.31 -15.10 -14.85
N GLY A 794 -28.43 -14.78 -16.13
CA GLY A 794 -28.12 -13.45 -16.66
C GLY A 794 -29.39 -12.60 -16.80
N HIS A 795 -29.29 -11.31 -16.50
CA HIS A 795 -30.33 -10.33 -16.79
C HIS A 795 -30.00 -9.52 -18.06
N MET A 796 -31.02 -9.28 -18.88
CA MET A 796 -30.99 -8.26 -19.91
C MET A 796 -31.50 -6.95 -19.31
N ILE A 797 -30.66 -5.91 -19.31
CA ILE A 797 -30.97 -4.61 -18.73
C ILE A 797 -30.95 -3.57 -19.84
N GLU A 798 -32.04 -2.85 -20.04
CA GLU A 798 -32.11 -1.66 -20.88
C GLU A 798 -32.30 -0.44 -19.98
N LEU A 799 -31.46 0.58 -20.10
CA LEU A 799 -31.49 1.76 -19.23
C LEU A 799 -31.06 3.03 -19.95
N THR A 800 -31.56 4.18 -19.49
CA THR A 800 -31.07 5.50 -19.93
C THR A 800 -29.76 5.86 -19.24
N GLU A 801 -28.73 6.13 -20.03
CA GLU A 801 -27.44 6.64 -19.57
C GLU A 801 -27.32 8.15 -19.82
N TYR A 802 -26.99 8.91 -18.78
CA TYR A 802 -26.76 10.36 -18.87
C TYR A 802 -25.28 10.70 -19.06
N TYR A 803 -24.97 11.47 -20.11
CA TYR A 803 -23.62 11.91 -20.44
C TYR A 803 -23.39 13.38 -20.04
N MET A 804 -23.45 13.62 -18.73
CA MET A 804 -23.45 14.96 -18.10
C MET A 804 -22.31 15.90 -18.51
N ARG A 805 -21.16 15.36 -18.97
CA ARG A 805 -20.04 16.17 -19.47
C ARG A 805 -20.44 17.13 -20.61
N HIS A 806 -21.45 16.77 -21.41
CA HIS A 806 -21.91 17.61 -22.52
C HIS A 806 -22.69 18.83 -22.02
N SER A 807 -23.32 18.73 -20.84
CA SER A 807 -24.05 19.80 -20.17
C SER A 807 -23.16 20.71 -19.31
N LYS A 808 -21.84 20.47 -19.26
CA LYS A 808 -20.90 21.25 -18.44
C LYS A 808 -21.01 22.77 -18.64
N PRO A 809 -21.19 23.32 -19.86
CA PRO A 809 -21.37 24.77 -20.02
C PRO A 809 -22.57 25.34 -19.25
N ILE A 810 -23.71 24.62 -19.21
CA ILE A 810 -24.90 25.02 -18.45
C ILE A 810 -24.64 24.87 -16.95
N LEU A 811 -23.93 23.83 -16.54
CA LEU A 811 -23.52 23.65 -15.14
C LEU A 811 -22.60 24.78 -14.66
N ASP A 812 -21.72 25.27 -15.53
CA ASP A 812 -20.84 26.41 -15.22
C ASP A 812 -21.65 27.71 -15.06
N ASP A 813 -22.69 27.92 -15.87
CA ASP A 813 -23.64 29.02 -15.69
C ASP A 813 -24.38 28.90 -14.35
N ILE A 814 -24.81 27.69 -13.97
CA ILE A 814 -25.42 27.42 -12.67
C ILE A 814 -24.45 27.78 -11.54
N ASP A 815 -23.20 27.30 -11.59
CA ASP A 815 -22.18 27.57 -10.59
C ASP A 815 -21.85 29.08 -10.48
N ARG A 816 -21.95 29.86 -11.56
CA ARG A 816 -21.83 31.34 -11.52
C ARG A 816 -22.97 31.99 -10.72
N VAL A 817 -24.21 31.51 -10.89
CA VAL A 817 -25.34 31.95 -10.08
C VAL A 817 -25.10 31.56 -8.61
N LEU A 818 -24.73 30.31 -8.34
CA LEU A 818 -24.45 29.84 -6.97
C LEU A 818 -23.35 30.68 -6.30
N ALA A 819 -22.28 31.00 -7.01
CA ALA A 819 -21.18 31.83 -6.51
C ALA A 819 -21.65 33.21 -6.04
N THR A 820 -22.64 33.81 -6.71
CA THR A 820 -23.21 35.10 -6.29
C THR A 820 -23.95 34.97 -4.96
N TYR A 821 -24.77 33.92 -4.80
CA TYR A 821 -25.55 33.68 -3.58
C TYR A 821 -24.67 33.25 -2.39
N TYR A 822 -23.59 32.53 -2.64
CA TYR A 822 -22.62 32.13 -1.60
C TYR A 822 -21.48 33.14 -1.41
N ARG A 823 -21.45 34.23 -2.19
CA ARG A 823 -20.46 35.32 -2.11
C ARG A 823 -19.02 34.84 -2.36
N PHE A 824 -18.85 33.94 -3.32
CA PHE A 824 -17.52 33.49 -3.74
C PHE A 824 -16.77 34.58 -4.49
N ASN A 825 -15.47 34.69 -4.23
CA ASN A 825 -14.60 35.53 -5.04
C ASN A 825 -14.26 34.81 -6.38
N PRO A 826 -13.64 35.50 -7.36
CA PRO A 826 -13.30 34.89 -8.64
C PRO A 826 -12.39 33.65 -8.55
N HIS A 827 -11.46 33.61 -7.59
CA HIS A 827 -10.59 32.45 -7.38
C HIS A 827 -11.35 31.25 -6.83
N ASP A 828 -12.32 31.48 -5.94
CA ASP A 828 -13.16 30.42 -5.36
C ASP A 828 -14.05 29.79 -6.43
N LEU A 829 -14.69 30.62 -7.25
CA LEU A 829 -15.47 30.14 -8.40
C LEU A 829 -14.58 29.37 -9.38
N ASP A 830 -13.40 29.89 -9.73
CA ASP A 830 -12.46 29.19 -10.60
C ASP A 830 -12.06 27.81 -10.04
N PHE A 831 -11.80 27.74 -8.73
CA PHE A 831 -11.51 26.47 -8.05
C PHE A 831 -12.67 25.47 -8.19
N VAL A 832 -13.90 25.90 -7.92
CA VAL A 832 -15.10 25.06 -8.00
C VAL A 832 -15.33 24.53 -9.42
N LEU A 833 -15.26 25.40 -10.42
CA LEU A 833 -15.57 25.05 -11.82
C LEU A 833 -14.62 23.99 -12.39
N HIS A 834 -13.36 24.01 -11.96
CA HIS A 834 -12.31 23.18 -12.53
C HIS A 834 -11.85 22.04 -11.61
N TYR A 835 -12.50 21.86 -10.46
CA TYR A 835 -12.22 20.75 -9.55
C TYR A 835 -12.47 19.39 -10.26
N ASP A 836 -11.40 18.58 -10.36
CA ASP A 836 -11.32 17.32 -11.11
C ASP A 836 -11.73 17.41 -12.60
N GLU A 837 -11.65 18.59 -13.23
CA GLU A 837 -12.10 18.78 -14.61
C GLU A 837 -11.50 17.77 -15.59
N LYS A 838 -10.17 17.52 -15.46
CA LYS A 838 -9.44 16.50 -16.22
C LYS A 838 -10.24 15.20 -16.33
N HIS A 839 -10.73 14.67 -15.22
CA HIS A 839 -11.44 13.38 -15.16
C HIS A 839 -12.94 13.48 -15.43
N ARG A 840 -13.56 14.64 -15.17
CA ARG A 840 -14.99 14.86 -15.45
C ARG A 840 -15.26 14.99 -16.95
N LEU A 841 -14.35 15.61 -17.69
CA LEU A 841 -14.47 15.83 -19.14
C LEU A 841 -13.93 14.67 -19.98
N THR A 842 -12.87 14.00 -19.52
CA THR A 842 -12.39 12.79 -20.18
C THR A 842 -13.28 11.60 -19.82
N GLY A 843 -14.21 11.25 -20.72
CA GLY A 843 -15.07 10.07 -20.54
C GLY A 843 -14.25 8.78 -20.38
N PRO A 844 -14.85 7.68 -19.87
CA PRO A 844 -14.13 6.41 -19.76
C PRO A 844 -13.58 6.01 -21.13
N ARG A 845 -12.25 6.01 -21.29
CA ARG A 845 -11.58 5.47 -22.50
C ARG A 845 -12.05 4.02 -22.61
N LYS A 846 -12.90 3.71 -23.60
CA LYS A 846 -13.32 2.33 -23.88
C LYS A 846 -12.03 1.52 -24.05
N LYS A 847 -11.74 0.57 -23.14
CA LYS A 847 -10.78 -0.50 -23.44
C LYS A 847 -11.24 -1.10 -24.76
N HIS A 848 -10.51 -0.86 -25.84
CA HIS A 848 -10.68 -1.62 -27.07
C HIS A 848 -10.34 -3.06 -26.71
N LYS A 849 -11.36 -3.86 -26.43
CA LYS A 849 -11.23 -5.32 -26.41
C LYS A 849 -10.98 -5.73 -27.85
N GLY A 850 -9.71 -5.91 -28.20
CA GLY A 850 -9.28 -6.34 -29.52
C GLY A 850 -8.34 -5.37 -30.21
N GLN A 851 -7.16 -5.16 -29.64
CA GLN A 851 -5.94 -4.80 -30.38
C GLN A 851 -4.72 -5.19 -29.51
N SER A 852 -4.63 -6.49 -29.22
CA SER A 852 -3.32 -7.12 -29.16
C SER A 852 -2.96 -7.47 -30.60
N SER A 853 -1.78 -7.03 -31.03
CA SER A 853 -1.19 -7.16 -32.38
C SER A 853 -1.67 -6.15 -33.43
N ILE A 854 -0.65 -5.53 -34.07
CA ILE A 854 -0.69 -4.75 -35.32
C ILE A 854 -1.12 -3.27 -35.20
N SER A 855 -0.27 -2.45 -34.58
CA SER A 855 -0.15 -1.01 -34.91
C SER A 855 1.28 -0.45 -34.77
N ASN A 856 2.29 -1.33 -34.91
CA ASN A 856 3.72 -0.95 -35.02
C ASN A 856 4.27 -1.05 -36.45
N ILE A 857 3.40 -0.97 -37.47
CA ILE A 857 3.83 -0.85 -38.87
C ILE A 857 3.00 0.25 -39.49
N LEU A 858 3.49 1.49 -39.36
CA LEU A 858 3.31 2.62 -40.28
C LEU A 858 3.76 3.89 -39.55
N TYR A 859 5.08 4.00 -39.35
CA TYR A 859 5.86 5.25 -39.39
C TYR A 859 7.34 4.84 -39.40
N LYS A 860 7.76 4.36 -40.58
CA LYS A 860 9.12 4.55 -41.10
C LYS A 860 9.01 5.64 -42.15
#